data_AF-A0A1Y4RMI9-F1
#
_entry.id   AF-A0A1Y4RMI9-F1
#
_cell.length_a   1.000
_cell.length_b   1.000
_cell.length_c   1.000
_cell.angle_alpha   90.00
_cell.angle_beta   90.00
_cell.angle_gamma   90.00
#
_symmetry.space_group_name_H-M   'P 1'
#
loop_
_entity.id
_entity.type
_entity.pdbx_description
1 polymer ?
#
loop_
_entity_poly.entity_id
_entity_poly.type
_entity_poly.pdbx_seq_one_letter_code
_entity_poly.pdbx_strand_id
1 'polypeptide(L)'
;MRAKLERIAAGKIEYDKPVVTLSDSIVTLSCGPGEKAEGSFTLTADRPVKGVVYASTSRMTLEHASFHSRTARIFCTFDARGFWGGEEIEGEFCVVTEAGEFLVPYTVRVEAHRETEEENYAYFISADPIEPLPEEKQEKEDAKPGKKQVQTVVEVTGGMEEKMSPEEAGKLAEQILKGERPAEQGYSRLEEMYHKYGSKEMLSDICSHFIKNGSTDRESFFWYQRGVQAELKITKLYEYFMRAVPEDYAEPFPKNLLLYFQMENTLNSTQKACLYANIVRFQPQDSDIYRAYKDQIEAFMLEELVKRRQSEDLAVIYDRFLVEELLTIDFAEALADIMFLRRIRCKDKRIKQVQVLYEQLQKRITVPLSGGQALIPIYTPGAVILLVDEQGNCYTSSVPYTLKRLMNEQRYVRRCRELLRYHQGLYLYLCDGTSRYHVLTEENVENYKRVLKINGFTARYKENVRQEILQFYYASHELDELDREFFVTETSSMTPKDRAKYTEILILRGLYEEAWSMIWRHGFTMVKCKLLIKLAAWKIREKDYEEDEFLIKLCLFVFQNHIYNESVLEYLAGYYYGSAEVMEAIWREARAFELNVFDLEERLLGQMLFTGQLRDCAFEVFRDYHSLGGDGLVSRAYLTWLAYEDFVRDCPAPEGTYEYMEKAIAWEENLADVCGLAYLKDLSERRHLNEHQRIRAEHMLEGCIRRKMRFGFMKTLLKRLGRPYLLEDKFFVEYRTNPSHKVVLHYVVETPRENSCSYVAERLYPVEPGIFVREFTLFYGERLTWFITEVQEDGTELATPDRSYLEENEEKLVTGTKYADIYEMARILSERDLPELEEKMREYARKNFLVETLFSLK
;
A
#
# COMPACT_ATOMS: atom_id res chain seq x y z
N MET A 1 19.46 17.75 26.64
CA MET A 1 19.60 16.53 27.45
C MET A 1 20.76 16.62 28.45
N ARG A 2 22.02 16.53 28.04
CA ARG A 2 23.21 16.49 28.92
C ARG A 2 23.23 17.47 30.12
N ALA A 3 22.95 18.76 29.90
CA ALA A 3 22.94 19.76 30.97
C ALA A 3 21.92 19.47 32.10
N LYS A 4 20.77 18.82 31.78
CA LYS A 4 19.81 18.41 32.80
C LYS A 4 20.33 17.21 33.60
N LEU A 5 20.97 16.25 32.94
CA LEU A 5 21.63 15.12 33.62
C LEU A 5 22.75 15.59 34.54
N GLU A 6 23.55 16.59 34.13
CA GLU A 6 24.57 17.20 34.99
C GLU A 6 23.96 17.87 36.23
N ARG A 7 22.79 18.52 36.10
CA ARG A 7 22.04 19.04 37.25
C ARG A 7 21.54 17.92 38.16
N ILE A 8 20.98 16.85 37.60
CA ILE A 8 20.50 15.68 38.37
C ILE A 8 21.67 15.03 39.12
N ALA A 9 22.80 14.75 38.45
CA ALA A 9 23.99 14.17 39.07
C ALA A 9 24.59 15.06 40.17
N ALA A 10 24.35 16.37 40.13
CA ALA A 10 24.74 17.32 41.17
C ALA A 10 23.68 17.48 42.29
N GLY A 11 22.62 16.67 42.31
CA GLY A 11 21.54 16.72 43.30
C GLY A 11 20.51 17.83 43.07
N LYS A 12 20.58 18.54 41.94
CA LYS A 12 19.67 19.67 41.61
C LYS A 12 18.48 19.17 40.80
N ILE A 13 17.61 18.41 41.45
CA ILE A 13 16.39 17.85 40.86
C ILE A 13 15.21 18.81 41.07
N GLU A 14 14.38 18.98 40.04
CA GLU A 14 13.19 19.82 40.11
C GLU A 14 12.05 19.07 40.79
N TYR A 15 11.50 19.67 41.85
CA TYR A 15 10.47 19.04 42.68
C TYR A 15 9.13 18.93 41.93
N ASP A 16 8.71 19.98 41.25
CA ASP A 16 7.52 19.94 40.39
C ASP A 16 7.92 19.84 38.93
N LYS A 17 7.25 18.96 38.19
CA LYS A 17 7.41 18.85 36.74
C LYS A 17 6.68 20.02 36.06
N PRO A 18 7.26 20.62 35.01
CA PRO A 18 6.55 21.62 34.20
C PRO A 18 5.25 21.02 33.65
N VAL A 19 4.16 21.79 33.67
CA VAL A 19 2.90 21.38 33.04
C VAL A 19 2.92 21.73 31.57
N VAL A 20 2.64 20.75 30.71
CA VAL A 20 2.62 20.90 29.25
C VAL A 20 1.22 20.63 28.71
N THR A 21 0.83 21.46 27.74
CA THR A 21 -0.41 21.35 26.97
C THR A 21 -0.10 21.38 25.49
N LEU A 22 -0.79 20.55 24.71
CA LEU A 22 -0.67 20.51 23.25
C LEU A 22 -1.91 21.18 22.64
N SER A 23 -1.72 21.94 21.56
CA SER A 23 -2.84 22.60 20.86
C SER A 23 -3.77 21.62 20.18
N ASP A 24 -3.22 20.50 19.71
CA ASP A 24 -3.92 19.52 18.89
C ASP A 24 -3.68 18.13 19.46
N SER A 25 -4.76 17.38 19.63
CA SER A 25 -4.69 15.95 20.00
C SER A 25 -4.39 15.05 18.80
N ILE A 26 -4.57 15.56 17.58
CA ILE A 26 -4.26 14.88 16.31
C ILE A 26 -3.98 15.93 15.23
N VAL A 27 -2.96 15.71 14.41
CA VAL A 27 -2.64 16.57 13.26
C VAL A 27 -3.24 15.97 11.99
N THR A 28 -4.18 16.65 11.35
CA THR A 28 -4.78 16.18 10.10
C THR A 28 -4.30 17.01 8.92
N LEU A 29 -3.76 16.35 7.90
CA LEU A 29 -3.29 16.97 6.66
C LEU A 29 -4.03 16.41 5.44
N SER A 30 -4.18 17.22 4.40
CA SER A 30 -4.72 16.81 3.11
C SER A 30 -3.83 17.31 1.98
N CYS A 31 -3.58 16.48 0.98
CA CYS A 31 -2.79 16.84 -0.20
C CYS A 31 -3.23 16.07 -1.45
N GLY A 32 -2.94 16.60 -2.63
CA GLY A 32 -3.06 15.84 -3.86
C GLY A 32 -1.98 14.74 -3.99
N PRO A 33 -2.18 13.73 -4.85
CA PRO A 33 -1.16 12.73 -5.14
C PRO A 33 0.16 13.37 -5.62
N GLY A 34 1.27 13.07 -4.94
CA GLY A 34 2.59 13.60 -5.28
C GLY A 34 2.89 15.03 -4.78
N GLU A 35 1.93 15.70 -4.14
CA GLU A 35 2.13 17.01 -3.55
C GLU A 35 2.77 16.93 -2.16
N LYS A 36 3.13 18.09 -1.61
CA LYS A 36 3.54 18.22 -0.22
C LYS A 36 2.42 18.85 0.59
N ALA A 37 2.18 18.34 1.79
CA ALA A 37 1.27 18.93 2.75
C ALA A 37 2.08 19.54 3.90
N GLU A 38 1.80 20.78 4.25
CA GLU A 38 2.41 21.46 5.40
C GLU A 38 1.42 21.52 6.56
N GLY A 39 1.93 21.33 7.77
CA GLY A 39 1.17 21.33 9.01
C GLY A 39 1.98 21.92 10.15
N SER A 40 1.29 22.19 11.26
CA SER A 40 1.97 22.53 12.50
C SER A 40 1.11 22.23 13.70
N PHE A 41 1.74 21.89 14.82
CA PHE A 41 1.11 21.84 16.14
C PHE A 41 1.93 22.67 17.13
N THR A 42 1.32 23.05 18.24
CA THR A 42 1.94 23.91 19.25
C THR A 42 1.99 23.20 20.59
N LEU A 43 3.16 23.22 21.22
CA LEU A 43 3.39 22.81 22.59
C LEU A 43 3.51 24.05 23.47
N THR A 44 2.70 24.14 24.53
CA THR A 44 2.75 25.23 25.51
C THR A 44 3.00 24.66 26.90
N ALA A 45 4.07 25.14 27.52
CA ALA A 45 4.43 24.85 28.90
C ALA A 45 4.15 26.05 29.82
N ASP A 46 4.09 25.81 31.12
CA ASP A 46 4.04 26.84 32.16
C ASP A 46 5.36 27.63 32.31
N ARG A 47 6.49 27.08 31.86
CA ARG A 47 7.81 27.74 31.82
C ARG A 47 8.61 27.28 30.60
N PRO A 48 9.72 27.95 30.24
CA PRO A 48 10.55 27.51 29.12
C PRO A 48 11.09 26.09 29.34
N VAL A 49 10.80 25.18 28.41
CA VAL A 49 11.27 23.79 28.44
C VAL A 49 12.12 23.49 27.20
N LYS A 50 13.06 22.56 27.34
CA LYS A 50 13.80 22.00 26.19
C LYS A 50 13.12 20.73 25.71
N GLY A 51 13.12 20.51 24.39
CA GLY A 51 12.61 19.28 23.81
C GLY A 51 13.13 18.99 22.41
N VAL A 52 12.93 17.75 21.99
CA VAL A 52 13.20 17.23 20.64
C VAL A 52 11.96 16.47 20.17
N VAL A 53 11.64 16.61 18.88
CA VAL A 53 10.51 15.96 18.22
C VAL A 53 11.03 14.99 17.18
N TYR A 54 10.49 13.78 17.17
CA TYR A 54 10.77 12.74 16.19
C TYR A 54 9.49 12.38 15.45
N ALA A 55 9.56 12.14 14.13
CA ALA A 55 8.42 11.64 13.35
C ALA A 55 8.53 10.13 13.14
N SER A 56 7.39 9.43 13.09
CA SER A 56 7.35 7.97 12.89
C SER A 56 7.76 7.52 11.47
N THR A 57 7.64 8.38 10.46
CA THR A 57 7.92 8.05 9.05
C THR A 57 8.95 9.00 8.44
N SER A 58 9.74 8.50 7.48
CA SER A 58 10.68 9.32 6.70
C SER A 58 9.98 10.26 5.71
N ARG A 59 8.68 10.06 5.47
CA ARG A 59 7.85 10.95 4.63
C ARG A 59 7.41 12.22 5.35
N MET A 60 7.59 12.28 6.67
CA MET A 60 7.20 13.40 7.50
C MET A 60 8.46 14.11 8.00
N THR A 61 8.80 15.23 7.38
CA THR A 61 10.00 16.01 7.72
C THR A 61 9.66 17.13 8.69
N LEU A 62 10.52 17.36 9.67
CA LEU A 62 10.41 18.44 10.65
C LEU A 62 11.41 19.56 10.29
N GLU A 63 10.98 20.82 10.24
CA GLU A 63 11.89 21.94 9.93
C GLU A 63 12.89 22.19 11.07
N HIS A 64 12.39 22.22 12.31
CA HIS A 64 13.17 22.42 13.52
C HIS A 64 12.76 21.39 14.57
N ALA A 65 13.46 20.26 14.58
CA ALA A 65 13.16 19.16 15.48
C ALA A 65 13.46 19.46 16.95
N SER A 66 14.29 20.47 17.27
CA SER A 66 14.64 20.83 18.65
C SER A 66 14.20 22.24 19.00
N PHE A 67 13.82 22.46 20.26
CA PHE A 67 13.34 23.75 20.74
C PHE A 67 13.72 24.03 22.19
N HIS A 68 13.71 25.32 22.54
CA HIS A 68 13.83 25.82 23.91
C HIS A 68 12.96 27.07 24.08
N SER A 69 11.72 26.88 24.53
CA SER A 69 10.77 27.99 24.70
C SER A 69 9.62 27.59 25.62
N ARG A 70 8.84 28.58 26.06
CA ARG A 70 7.58 28.33 26.77
C ARG A 70 6.49 27.86 25.82
N THR A 71 6.45 28.43 24.61
CA THR A 71 5.54 28.02 23.53
C THR A 71 6.38 27.69 22.31
N ALA A 72 6.28 26.46 21.82
CA ALA A 72 7.01 25.96 20.66
C ALA A 72 6.00 25.56 19.58
N ARG A 73 6.07 26.18 18.42
CA ARG A 73 5.31 25.77 17.24
C ARG A 73 6.19 24.88 16.37
N ILE A 74 5.76 23.64 16.17
CA ILE A 74 6.48 22.63 15.40
C ILE A 74 5.88 22.57 14.01
N PHE A 75 6.67 22.89 12.99
CA PHE A 75 6.27 22.80 11.59
C PHE A 75 6.69 21.45 11.01
N CYS A 76 5.77 20.81 10.29
CA CYS A 76 5.98 19.53 9.65
C CYS A 76 5.53 19.57 8.19
N THR A 77 6.23 18.83 7.33
CA THR A 77 5.87 18.67 5.92
C THR A 77 5.80 17.20 5.59
N PHE A 78 4.65 16.77 5.06
CA PHE A 78 4.46 15.44 4.54
C PHE A 78 4.72 15.43 3.02
N ASP A 79 5.47 14.43 2.56
CA ASP A 79 5.79 14.21 1.17
C ASP A 79 4.95 13.05 0.59
N ALA A 80 3.91 13.40 -0.19
CA ALA A 80 2.99 12.42 -0.78
C ALA A 80 3.50 11.80 -2.09
N ARG A 81 4.80 11.93 -2.43
CA ARG A 81 5.38 11.26 -3.61
C ARG A 81 5.21 9.75 -3.50
N GLY A 82 4.49 9.19 -4.48
CA GLY A 82 4.23 7.75 -4.58
C GLY A 82 2.92 7.29 -3.97
N PHE A 83 2.18 8.12 -3.25
CA PHE A 83 0.86 7.75 -2.72
C PHE A 83 -0.23 7.92 -3.78
N TRP A 84 -1.22 7.02 -3.80
CA TRP A 84 -2.39 7.13 -4.67
C TRP A 84 -3.53 7.92 -4.04
N GLY A 85 -4.40 8.48 -4.88
CA GLY A 85 -5.56 9.21 -4.39
C GLY A 85 -6.54 8.29 -3.65
N GLY A 86 -7.01 8.76 -2.50
CA GLY A 86 -7.87 8.01 -1.58
C GLY A 86 -7.12 7.26 -0.46
N GLU A 87 -5.79 7.28 -0.43
CA GLU A 87 -5.02 6.70 0.67
C GLU A 87 -5.06 7.57 1.94
N GLU A 88 -5.15 6.92 3.10
CA GLU A 88 -5.06 7.52 4.42
C GLU A 88 -3.82 6.96 5.13
N ILE A 89 -2.90 7.84 5.51
CA ILE A 89 -1.63 7.49 6.14
C ILE A 89 -1.69 7.92 7.61
N GLU A 90 -1.43 6.99 8.50
CA GLU A 90 -1.35 7.24 9.94
C GLU A 90 0.09 7.19 10.44
N GLY A 91 0.38 8.00 11.44
CA GLY A 91 1.63 7.96 12.17
C GLY A 91 1.60 8.87 13.38
N GLU A 92 2.75 9.13 13.97
CA GLU A 92 2.86 9.90 15.21
C GLU A 92 4.15 10.72 15.28
N PHE A 93 4.08 11.82 16.04
CA PHE A 93 5.23 12.56 16.52
C PHE A 93 5.52 12.16 17.97
N CYS A 94 6.76 11.78 18.26
CA CYS A 94 7.25 11.59 19.62
C CYS A 94 7.95 12.87 20.09
N VAL A 95 7.33 13.57 21.04
CA VAL A 95 7.81 14.83 21.59
C VAL A 95 8.47 14.56 22.95
N VAL A 96 9.79 14.54 22.97
CA VAL A 96 10.62 14.27 24.16
C VAL A 96 11.03 15.59 24.79
N THR A 97 10.53 15.90 25.98
CA THR A 97 10.78 17.18 26.66
C THR A 97 11.26 17.00 28.10
N GLU A 98 11.76 18.08 28.70
CA GLU A 98 12.08 18.11 30.13
C GLU A 98 10.87 17.85 31.06
N ALA A 99 9.65 17.99 30.54
CA ALA A 99 8.41 17.80 31.28
C ALA A 99 7.79 16.41 31.10
N GLY A 100 8.30 15.61 30.16
CA GLY A 100 7.74 14.32 29.80
C GLY A 100 7.87 14.02 28.32
N GLU A 101 7.51 12.79 27.98
CA GLU A 101 7.34 12.30 26.61
C GLU A 101 5.84 12.34 26.24
N PHE A 102 5.54 12.87 25.05
CA PHE A 102 4.17 12.99 24.53
C PHE A 102 4.10 12.45 23.10
N LEU A 103 3.06 11.67 22.81
CA LEU A 103 2.78 11.18 21.46
C LEU A 103 1.66 12.02 20.84
N VAL A 104 1.91 12.56 19.64
CA VAL A 104 0.93 13.34 18.88
C VAL A 104 0.64 12.60 17.57
N PRO A 105 -0.52 11.92 17.44
CA PRO A 105 -0.86 11.22 16.21
C PRO A 105 -1.08 12.21 15.07
N TYR A 106 -0.85 11.76 13.84
CA TYR A 106 -1.23 12.47 12.64
C TYR A 106 -1.88 11.54 11.61
N THR A 107 -2.73 12.15 10.79
CA THR A 107 -3.41 11.48 9.68
C THR A 107 -3.26 12.33 8.43
N VAL A 108 -2.78 11.73 7.34
CA VAL A 108 -2.67 12.40 6.04
C VAL A 108 -3.63 11.76 5.06
N ARG A 109 -4.51 12.56 4.47
CA ARG A 109 -5.46 12.13 3.43
C ARG A 109 -4.98 12.59 2.07
N VAL A 110 -4.75 11.63 1.18
CA VAL A 110 -4.41 11.93 -0.21
C VAL A 110 -5.71 12.03 -1.00
N GLU A 111 -5.99 13.19 -1.58
CA GLU A 111 -7.23 13.42 -2.32
C GLU A 111 -7.31 12.53 -3.58
N ALA A 112 -8.53 12.13 -3.96
CA ALA A 112 -8.75 11.27 -5.12
C ALA A 112 -8.20 11.92 -6.40
N HIS A 113 -7.48 11.13 -7.20
CA HIS A 113 -6.96 11.57 -8.49
C HIS A 113 -8.14 11.93 -9.41
N ARG A 114 -8.26 13.20 -9.82
CA ARG A 114 -9.14 13.59 -10.91
C ARG A 114 -8.45 13.20 -12.22
N GLU A 115 -8.89 12.12 -12.85
CA GLU A 115 -8.46 11.80 -14.21
C GLU A 115 -8.83 12.98 -15.11
N THR A 116 -7.84 13.58 -15.77
CA THR A 116 -8.10 14.45 -16.92
C THR A 116 -8.72 13.59 -18.00
N GLU A 117 -9.98 13.87 -18.29
CA GLU A 117 -10.73 13.33 -19.41
C GLU A 117 -9.96 13.57 -20.71
N GLU A 118 -9.16 12.58 -21.15
CA GLU A 118 -8.74 12.46 -22.54
C GLU A 118 -9.96 11.99 -23.36
N GLU A 119 -10.90 12.90 -23.51
CA GLU A 119 -12.11 12.76 -24.31
C GLU A 119 -11.75 12.72 -25.79
N ASN A 120 -11.78 11.51 -26.35
CA ASN A 120 -12.46 11.18 -27.61
C ASN A 120 -12.33 9.68 -27.97
N TYR A 121 -11.38 8.94 -27.37
CA TYR A 121 -11.21 7.51 -27.62
C TYR A 121 -11.97 6.62 -26.62
N ALA A 122 -12.05 7.02 -25.35
CA ALA A 122 -12.69 6.22 -24.29
C ALA A 122 -14.23 6.16 -24.41
N TYR A 123 -14.86 7.25 -24.89
CA TYR A 123 -16.32 7.35 -25.02
C TYR A 123 -16.91 6.20 -25.86
N PHE A 124 -16.29 5.86 -26.98
CA PHE A 124 -16.78 4.80 -27.88
C PHE A 124 -16.48 3.38 -27.41
N ILE A 125 -15.50 3.17 -26.52
CA ILE A 125 -15.16 1.84 -25.97
C ILE A 125 -16.06 1.47 -24.79
N SER A 126 -16.62 2.47 -24.09
CA SER A 126 -17.53 2.27 -22.95
C SER A 126 -18.99 2.00 -23.32
N ALA A 127 -19.38 2.20 -24.57
CA ALA A 127 -20.75 1.98 -25.03
C ALA A 127 -20.94 0.51 -25.44
N ASP A 128 -21.91 -0.19 -24.84
CA ASP A 128 -22.27 -1.55 -25.23
C ASP A 128 -22.68 -1.58 -26.72
N PRO A 129 -21.95 -2.30 -27.59
CA PRO A 129 -22.30 -2.40 -29.00
C PRO A 129 -23.61 -3.19 -29.17
N ILE A 130 -24.41 -2.87 -30.20
CA ILE A 130 -25.52 -3.75 -30.62
C ILE A 130 -24.95 -5.15 -30.91
N GLU A 131 -25.53 -6.17 -30.31
CA GLU A 131 -25.29 -7.54 -30.77
C GLU A 131 -25.80 -7.68 -32.22
N PRO A 132 -24.97 -8.17 -33.16
CA PRO A 132 -25.37 -8.34 -34.55
C PRO A 132 -26.69 -9.10 -34.64
N LEU A 133 -27.59 -8.68 -35.53
CA LEU A 133 -28.82 -9.41 -35.74
C LEU A 133 -28.49 -10.86 -36.15
N PRO A 134 -29.15 -11.87 -35.54
CA PRO A 134 -28.96 -13.26 -35.92
C PRO A 134 -29.30 -13.44 -37.40
N GLU A 135 -28.55 -14.31 -38.07
CA GLU A 135 -28.85 -14.65 -39.47
C GLU A 135 -30.29 -15.18 -39.57
N GLU A 136 -31.06 -14.66 -40.51
CA GLU A 136 -32.28 -15.31 -40.98
C GLU A 136 -31.86 -16.69 -41.52
N LYS A 137 -32.06 -17.75 -40.72
CA LYS A 137 -31.96 -19.11 -41.20
C LYS A 137 -33.06 -19.28 -42.25
N GLN A 138 -32.68 -19.25 -43.53
CA GLN A 138 -33.49 -19.92 -44.52
C GLN A 138 -33.54 -21.39 -44.10
N GLU A 139 -34.72 -21.84 -43.68
CA GLU A 139 -34.98 -23.25 -43.37
C GLU A 139 -34.49 -24.10 -44.54
N LYS A 140 -33.39 -24.82 -44.31
CA LYS A 140 -32.97 -25.90 -45.18
C LYS A 140 -33.95 -27.03 -44.93
N GLU A 141 -34.96 -27.16 -45.78
CA GLU A 141 -35.63 -28.44 -45.96
C GLU A 141 -34.60 -29.43 -46.52
N ASP A 142 -34.23 -30.40 -45.67
CA ASP A 142 -33.45 -31.57 -46.04
C ASP A 142 -34.13 -32.31 -47.19
N ALA A 143 -33.55 -32.22 -48.39
CA ALA A 143 -33.93 -33.05 -49.52
C ALA A 143 -33.50 -34.50 -49.25
N LYS A 144 -34.43 -35.35 -48.80
CA LYS A 144 -34.38 -36.79 -49.07
C LYS A 144 -34.97 -37.08 -50.46
N PRO A 145 -34.37 -37.99 -51.25
CA PRO A 145 -34.80 -38.28 -52.61
C PRO A 145 -36.01 -39.22 -52.60
N GLY A 146 -37.14 -38.80 -53.19
CA GLY A 146 -38.25 -39.71 -53.43
C GLY A 146 -39.58 -39.05 -53.72
N LYS A 147 -40.04 -39.23 -54.97
CA LYS A 147 -41.42 -39.06 -55.47
C LYS A 147 -42.01 -37.65 -55.41
N LYS A 148 -41.90 -36.90 -56.51
CA LYS A 148 -42.99 -35.99 -56.90
C LYS A 148 -43.90 -36.71 -57.88
N GLN A 149 -45.08 -37.03 -57.35
CA GLN A 149 -46.26 -37.49 -58.05
C GLN A 149 -46.73 -36.44 -59.06
N VAL A 150 -47.25 -36.96 -60.15
CA VAL A 150 -48.15 -36.33 -61.11
C VAL A 150 -49.14 -35.41 -60.37
N GLN A 151 -49.10 -34.10 -60.65
CA GLN A 151 -50.20 -33.20 -60.31
C GLN A 151 -51.05 -32.98 -61.55
N THR A 152 -52.19 -33.65 -61.46
CA THR A 152 -53.47 -33.48 -62.12
C THR A 152 -53.75 -32.09 -62.70
N VAL A 153 -54.20 -32.13 -63.94
CA VAL A 153 -55.01 -31.16 -64.67
C VAL A 153 -56.11 -30.59 -63.76
N VAL A 154 -56.19 -29.26 -63.67
CA VAL A 154 -57.41 -28.54 -63.30
C VAL A 154 -57.79 -27.66 -64.48
N GLU A 155 -58.90 -28.01 -65.11
CA GLU A 155 -59.61 -27.20 -66.09
C GLU A 155 -60.07 -25.89 -65.44
N VAL A 156 -59.81 -24.77 -66.11
CA VAL A 156 -60.60 -23.55 -65.96
C VAL A 156 -61.13 -23.19 -67.35
N THR A 157 -62.43 -23.36 -67.50
CA THR A 157 -63.23 -23.00 -68.67
C THR A 157 -63.65 -21.53 -68.65
N GLY A 158 -63.52 -20.87 -69.81
CA GLY A 158 -64.25 -19.63 -70.20
C GLY A 158 -63.43 -18.34 -70.08
N GLY A 159 -63.18 -17.54 -71.13
CA GLY A 159 -63.65 -17.56 -72.52
C GLY A 159 -62.98 -16.46 -73.37
N MET A 160 -63.17 -16.58 -74.70
CA MET A 160 -62.86 -15.66 -75.82
C MET A 160 -61.38 -15.43 -76.23
N GLU A 161 -60.92 -16.39 -77.06
CA GLU A 161 -60.30 -16.21 -78.39
C GLU A 161 -59.49 -14.95 -78.70
N GLU A 162 -58.16 -15.11 -78.75
CA GLU A 162 -57.42 -15.02 -80.01
C GLU A 162 -56.29 -16.06 -79.97
N LYS A 163 -56.36 -17.11 -80.81
CA LYS A 163 -55.30 -18.11 -80.93
C LYS A 163 -54.13 -17.47 -81.69
N MET A 164 -53.17 -16.89 -80.96
CA MET A 164 -51.90 -16.54 -81.57
C MET A 164 -51.14 -17.80 -81.98
N SER A 165 -50.56 -17.80 -83.18
CA SER A 165 -49.62 -18.83 -83.61
C SER A 165 -48.24 -18.65 -82.92
N PRO A 166 -47.40 -19.69 -82.82
CA PRO A 166 -46.03 -19.57 -82.31
C PRO A 166 -45.20 -18.49 -83.04
N GLU A 167 -45.48 -18.24 -84.33
CA GLU A 167 -44.84 -17.19 -85.13
C GLU A 167 -45.33 -15.78 -84.77
N GLU A 168 -46.59 -15.63 -84.36
CA GLU A 168 -47.15 -14.35 -83.90
C GLU A 168 -46.64 -14.01 -82.49
N ALA A 169 -46.52 -15.01 -81.61
CA ALA A 169 -45.90 -14.85 -80.29
C ALA A 169 -44.41 -14.48 -80.39
N GLY A 170 -43.67 -15.05 -81.36
CA GLY A 170 -42.29 -14.67 -81.66
C GLY A 170 -42.15 -13.21 -82.12
N LYS A 171 -43.02 -12.75 -83.04
CA LYS A 171 -43.04 -11.35 -83.49
C LYS A 171 -43.42 -10.37 -82.38
N LEU A 172 -44.33 -10.76 -81.47
CA LEU A 172 -44.69 -9.94 -80.33
C LEU A 172 -43.56 -9.87 -79.30
N ALA A 173 -42.83 -10.96 -79.08
CA ALA A 173 -41.62 -10.97 -78.27
C ALA A 173 -40.53 -10.05 -78.88
N GLU A 174 -40.31 -10.07 -80.19
CA GLU A 174 -39.45 -9.10 -80.88
C GLU A 174 -39.92 -7.65 -80.70
N GLN A 175 -41.24 -7.40 -80.66
CA GLN A 175 -41.78 -6.06 -80.39
C GLN A 175 -41.58 -5.62 -78.94
N ILE A 176 -41.70 -6.52 -77.96
CA ILE A 176 -41.40 -6.21 -76.56
C ILE A 176 -39.89 -5.97 -76.37
N LEU A 177 -39.07 -6.66 -77.16
CA LEU A 177 -37.62 -6.48 -77.23
C LEU A 177 -37.19 -5.32 -78.16
N LYS A 178 -38.12 -4.55 -78.76
CA LYS A 178 -37.77 -3.32 -79.49
C LYS A 178 -37.43 -2.20 -78.50
N GLY A 179 -36.17 -2.13 -78.11
CA GLY A 179 -35.60 -1.13 -77.22
C GLY A 179 -34.32 -1.65 -76.55
N GLU A 180 -33.68 -0.82 -75.72
CA GLU A 180 -32.49 -1.27 -74.97
C GLU A 180 -32.86 -2.19 -73.78
N ARG A 181 -34.06 -2.01 -73.19
CA ARG A 181 -34.52 -2.81 -72.04
C ARG A 181 -36.06 -2.85 -71.93
N PRO A 182 -36.69 -4.03 -71.73
CA PRO A 182 -38.12 -4.11 -71.41
C PRO A 182 -38.40 -3.54 -70.00
N ALA A 183 -39.57 -2.91 -69.79
CA ALA A 183 -40.04 -2.57 -68.44
C ALA A 183 -40.45 -3.86 -67.68
N GLU A 184 -40.62 -3.80 -66.35
CA GLU A 184 -41.07 -4.94 -65.49
C GLU A 184 -42.29 -5.68 -66.07
N GLN A 185 -43.29 -4.91 -66.54
CA GLN A 185 -44.49 -5.46 -67.20
C GLN A 185 -44.18 -6.16 -68.54
N GLY A 186 -43.11 -5.75 -69.22
CA GLY A 186 -42.61 -6.38 -70.43
C GLY A 186 -41.90 -7.71 -70.15
N TYR A 187 -41.15 -7.80 -69.04
CA TYR A 187 -40.55 -9.06 -68.58
C TYR A 187 -41.62 -10.08 -68.19
N SER A 188 -42.60 -9.71 -67.38
CA SER A 188 -43.71 -10.63 -67.02
C SER A 188 -44.50 -11.09 -68.24
N ARG A 189 -44.74 -10.21 -69.22
CA ARG A 189 -45.38 -10.59 -70.49
C ARG A 189 -44.52 -11.54 -71.33
N LEU A 190 -43.20 -11.32 -71.40
CA LEU A 190 -42.27 -12.24 -72.09
C LEU A 190 -42.26 -13.63 -71.43
N GLU A 191 -42.26 -13.69 -70.11
CA GLU A 191 -42.33 -14.94 -69.35
C GLU A 191 -43.65 -15.68 -69.59
N GLU A 192 -44.79 -14.99 -69.46
CA GLU A 192 -46.13 -15.57 -69.71
C GLU A 192 -46.27 -16.09 -71.15
N MET A 193 -45.76 -15.35 -72.14
CA MET A 193 -45.79 -15.77 -73.54
C MET A 193 -44.92 -16.99 -73.79
N TYR A 194 -43.71 -17.03 -73.24
CA TYR A 194 -42.84 -18.20 -73.36
C TYR A 194 -43.45 -19.44 -72.68
N HIS A 195 -44.11 -19.28 -71.53
CA HIS A 195 -44.79 -20.38 -70.86
C HIS A 195 -45.98 -20.95 -71.66
N LYS A 196 -46.65 -20.14 -72.49
CA LYS A 196 -47.80 -20.56 -73.30
C LYS A 196 -47.43 -21.04 -74.72
N TYR A 197 -46.42 -20.44 -75.36
CA TYR A 197 -46.11 -20.64 -76.78
C TYR A 197 -44.61 -20.84 -77.08
N GLY A 198 -43.78 -21.03 -76.06
CA GLY A 198 -42.31 -21.02 -76.19
C GLY A 198 -41.75 -22.09 -77.13
N SER A 199 -40.93 -21.64 -78.10
CA SER A 199 -40.13 -22.50 -78.98
C SER A 199 -38.63 -22.35 -78.68
N LYS A 200 -37.79 -23.29 -79.15
CA LYS A 200 -36.32 -23.17 -79.06
C LYS A 200 -35.80 -21.94 -79.81
N GLU A 201 -36.47 -21.55 -80.89
CA GLU A 201 -36.14 -20.35 -81.69
C GLU A 201 -36.43 -19.08 -80.91
N MET A 202 -37.62 -18.98 -80.30
CA MET A 202 -38.01 -17.85 -79.44
C MET A 202 -37.04 -17.66 -78.27
N LEU A 203 -36.64 -18.74 -77.59
CA LEU A 203 -35.65 -18.68 -76.51
C LEU A 203 -34.26 -18.24 -77.04
N SER A 204 -33.90 -18.68 -78.25
CA SER A 204 -32.65 -18.29 -78.90
C SER A 204 -32.61 -16.80 -79.22
N ASP A 205 -33.72 -16.25 -79.71
CA ASP A 205 -33.84 -14.83 -80.03
C ASP A 205 -33.81 -13.95 -78.77
N ILE A 206 -34.52 -14.37 -77.71
CA ILE A 206 -34.53 -13.68 -76.41
C ILE A 206 -33.11 -13.65 -75.79
N CYS A 207 -32.44 -14.81 -75.70
CA CYS A 207 -31.08 -14.89 -75.17
C CYS A 207 -30.08 -14.09 -76.02
N SER A 208 -30.19 -14.17 -77.35
CA SER A 208 -29.32 -13.41 -78.26
C SER A 208 -29.53 -11.89 -78.13
N HIS A 209 -30.76 -11.45 -77.90
CA HIS A 209 -31.06 -10.04 -77.67
C HIS A 209 -30.43 -9.53 -76.36
N PHE A 210 -30.62 -10.23 -75.24
CA PHE A 210 -30.02 -9.84 -73.96
C PHE A 210 -28.48 -9.86 -73.99
N ILE A 211 -27.87 -10.82 -74.69
CA ILE A 211 -26.41 -10.88 -74.90
C ILE A 211 -25.92 -9.66 -75.68
N LYS A 212 -26.63 -9.28 -76.76
CA LYS A 212 -26.30 -8.10 -77.57
C LYS A 212 -26.40 -6.81 -76.77
N ASN A 213 -27.40 -6.68 -75.90
CA ASN A 213 -27.60 -5.50 -75.06
C ASN A 213 -26.74 -5.51 -73.79
N GLY A 214 -25.97 -6.57 -73.54
CA GLY A 214 -25.07 -6.63 -72.40
C GLY A 214 -25.78 -6.85 -71.06
N SER A 215 -26.99 -7.41 -71.04
CA SER A 215 -27.78 -7.59 -69.82
C SER A 215 -27.19 -8.67 -68.90
N THR A 216 -27.02 -8.33 -67.63
CA THR A 216 -26.41 -9.19 -66.57
C THR A 216 -27.21 -9.18 -65.27
N ASP A 217 -28.49 -8.81 -65.33
CA ASP A 217 -29.41 -8.77 -64.18
C ASP A 217 -30.10 -10.12 -63.93
N ARG A 218 -30.78 -10.24 -62.78
CA ARG A 218 -31.46 -11.47 -62.35
C ARG A 218 -32.54 -11.94 -63.34
N GLU A 219 -33.19 -11.01 -64.04
CA GLU A 219 -34.23 -11.29 -65.02
C GLU A 219 -33.61 -11.87 -66.29
N SER A 220 -32.46 -11.35 -66.72
CA SER A 220 -31.68 -11.93 -67.83
C SER A 220 -31.12 -13.32 -67.51
N PHE A 221 -30.74 -13.57 -66.25
CA PHE A 221 -30.24 -14.87 -65.81
C PHE A 221 -31.25 -16.00 -66.01
N PHE A 222 -32.53 -15.74 -65.72
CA PHE A 222 -33.62 -16.69 -65.91
C PHE A 222 -33.67 -17.24 -67.36
N TRP A 223 -33.48 -16.36 -68.34
CA TRP A 223 -33.44 -16.74 -69.76
C TRP A 223 -32.17 -17.49 -70.11
N TYR A 224 -31.00 -17.00 -69.66
CA TYR A 224 -29.73 -17.70 -69.90
C TYR A 224 -29.71 -19.10 -69.30
N GLN A 225 -30.25 -19.29 -68.10
CA GLN A 225 -30.34 -20.61 -67.45
C GLN A 225 -31.12 -21.60 -68.31
N ARG A 226 -32.28 -21.19 -68.84
CA ARG A 226 -33.08 -22.01 -69.75
C ARG A 226 -32.40 -22.23 -71.09
N GLY A 227 -31.72 -21.21 -71.63
CA GLY A 227 -30.95 -21.33 -72.87
C GLY A 227 -29.82 -22.35 -72.76
N VAL A 228 -29.12 -22.37 -71.63
CA VAL A 228 -28.08 -23.35 -71.33
C VAL A 228 -28.68 -24.76 -71.15
N GLN A 229 -29.81 -24.89 -70.43
CA GLN A 229 -30.50 -26.18 -70.25
C GLN A 229 -31.04 -26.76 -71.58
N ALA A 230 -31.46 -25.90 -72.51
CA ALA A 230 -31.95 -26.28 -73.84
C ALA A 230 -30.82 -26.56 -74.87
N GLU A 231 -29.56 -26.44 -74.45
CA GLU A 231 -28.34 -26.61 -75.26
C GLU A 231 -28.31 -25.72 -76.52
N LEU A 232 -28.72 -24.46 -76.38
CA LEU A 232 -28.74 -23.52 -77.49
C LEU A 232 -27.31 -23.13 -77.94
N LYS A 233 -27.08 -23.11 -79.26
CA LYS A 233 -25.79 -22.75 -79.87
C LYS A 233 -25.68 -21.25 -80.12
N ILE A 234 -25.70 -20.46 -79.05
CA ILE A 234 -25.61 -18.99 -79.11
C ILE A 234 -24.22 -18.54 -78.65
N THR A 235 -23.59 -17.66 -79.42
CA THR A 235 -22.27 -17.11 -79.11
C THR A 235 -22.30 -16.34 -77.78
N LYS A 236 -21.32 -16.60 -76.89
CA LYS A 236 -21.17 -15.99 -75.55
C LYS A 236 -22.23 -16.35 -74.51
N LEU A 237 -23.08 -17.35 -74.76
CA LEU A 237 -24.15 -17.73 -73.84
C LEU A 237 -23.63 -18.13 -72.44
N TYR A 238 -22.56 -18.92 -72.38
CA TYR A 238 -21.98 -19.36 -71.11
C TYR A 238 -21.33 -18.23 -70.32
N GLU A 239 -20.71 -17.26 -70.99
CA GLU A 239 -20.10 -16.09 -70.36
C GLU A 239 -21.14 -15.16 -69.78
N TYR A 240 -22.24 -14.92 -70.50
CA TYR A 240 -23.35 -14.11 -69.99
C TYR A 240 -24.14 -14.81 -68.89
N PHE A 241 -24.28 -16.14 -68.98
CA PHE A 241 -24.77 -16.94 -67.86
C PHE A 241 -23.94 -16.66 -66.61
N MET A 242 -22.61 -16.82 -66.67
CA MET A 242 -21.71 -16.58 -65.53
C MET A 242 -21.69 -15.12 -65.05
N ARG A 243 -21.95 -14.15 -65.92
CA ARG A 243 -22.06 -12.72 -65.56
C ARG A 243 -23.35 -12.39 -64.82
N ALA A 244 -24.42 -13.12 -65.09
CA ALA A 244 -25.75 -12.85 -64.56
C ALA A 244 -26.11 -13.73 -63.33
N VAL A 245 -25.25 -14.68 -62.94
CA VAL A 245 -25.49 -15.56 -61.79
C VAL A 245 -25.81 -14.72 -60.54
N PRO A 246 -26.98 -14.92 -59.91
CA PRO A 246 -27.33 -14.28 -58.65
C PRO A 246 -26.45 -14.76 -57.49
N GLU A 247 -26.18 -13.89 -56.51
CA GLU A 247 -25.38 -14.25 -55.32
C GLU A 247 -25.98 -15.41 -54.49
N ASP A 248 -27.30 -15.58 -54.55
CA ASP A 248 -28.06 -16.62 -53.84
C ASP A 248 -28.19 -17.94 -54.62
N TYR A 249 -27.53 -18.06 -55.78
CA TYR A 249 -27.63 -19.25 -56.62
C TYR A 249 -26.94 -20.47 -55.97
N ALA A 250 -27.72 -21.51 -55.68
CA ALA A 250 -27.30 -22.70 -54.95
C ALA A 250 -27.62 -24.01 -55.69
N GLU A 251 -27.62 -23.99 -57.03
CA GLU A 251 -27.86 -25.19 -57.86
C GLU A 251 -26.58 -25.63 -58.60
N PRO A 252 -26.43 -26.92 -58.96
CA PRO A 252 -25.29 -27.39 -59.74
C PRO A 252 -25.26 -26.78 -61.15
N PHE A 253 -24.09 -26.33 -61.60
CA PHE A 253 -23.95 -25.87 -62.98
C PHE A 253 -24.04 -27.02 -64.00
N PRO A 254 -24.64 -26.78 -65.18
CA PRO A 254 -24.77 -27.79 -66.23
C PRO A 254 -23.42 -28.31 -66.73
N LYS A 255 -23.30 -29.62 -66.98
CA LYS A 255 -22.04 -30.27 -67.39
C LYS A 255 -21.42 -29.64 -68.63
N ASN A 256 -22.22 -29.26 -69.63
CA ASN A 256 -21.74 -28.65 -70.86
C ASN A 256 -21.09 -27.28 -70.63
N LEU A 257 -21.56 -26.53 -69.63
CA LEU A 257 -20.95 -25.26 -69.21
C LEU A 257 -19.60 -25.51 -68.52
N LEU A 258 -19.52 -26.52 -67.66
CA LEU A 258 -18.27 -26.91 -67.02
C LEU A 258 -17.24 -27.37 -68.07
N LEU A 259 -17.62 -28.20 -69.04
CA LEU A 259 -16.71 -28.63 -70.10
C LEU A 259 -16.24 -27.46 -70.99
N TYR A 260 -17.09 -26.46 -71.22
CA TYR A 260 -16.73 -25.26 -72.00
C TYR A 260 -15.58 -24.47 -71.35
N PHE A 261 -15.73 -24.12 -70.07
CA PHE A 261 -14.70 -23.36 -69.36
C PHE A 261 -13.46 -24.18 -68.98
N GLN A 262 -13.49 -25.49 -69.19
CA GLN A 262 -12.33 -26.36 -68.96
C GLN A 262 -11.31 -26.19 -70.08
N MET A 263 -11.78 -25.96 -71.32
CA MET A 263 -10.93 -25.81 -72.50
C MET A 263 -10.27 -24.43 -72.54
N GLU A 264 -11.05 -23.37 -72.35
CA GLU A 264 -10.55 -22.00 -72.34
C GLU A 264 -11.33 -21.16 -71.31
N ASN A 265 -10.65 -20.72 -70.24
CA ASN A 265 -11.27 -19.98 -69.14
C ASN A 265 -11.00 -18.48 -69.25
N THR A 266 -11.93 -17.77 -69.90
CA THR A 266 -11.90 -16.31 -70.11
C THR A 266 -12.56 -15.51 -68.97
N LEU A 267 -12.98 -16.17 -67.89
CA LEU A 267 -13.70 -15.55 -66.78
C LEU A 267 -12.79 -14.65 -65.92
N ASN A 268 -13.40 -13.61 -65.33
CA ASN A 268 -12.71 -12.80 -64.33
C ASN A 268 -12.61 -13.54 -62.97
N SER A 269 -11.84 -12.98 -62.03
CA SER A 269 -11.60 -13.63 -60.73
C SER A 269 -12.87 -13.93 -59.93
N THR A 270 -13.84 -13.01 -59.88
CA THR A 270 -15.13 -13.23 -59.19
C THR A 270 -15.92 -14.38 -59.81
N GLN A 271 -15.97 -14.43 -61.13
CA GLN A 271 -16.66 -15.49 -61.88
C GLN A 271 -15.97 -16.84 -61.74
N LYS A 272 -14.63 -16.85 -61.73
CA LYS A 272 -13.84 -18.06 -61.46
C LYS A 272 -14.11 -18.59 -60.05
N ALA A 273 -14.15 -17.72 -59.04
CA ALA A 273 -14.51 -18.10 -57.68
C ALA A 273 -15.90 -18.75 -57.63
N CYS A 274 -16.90 -18.16 -58.29
CA CYS A 274 -18.26 -18.71 -58.37
C CYS A 274 -18.29 -20.09 -59.07
N LEU A 275 -17.62 -20.22 -60.23
CA LEU A 275 -17.51 -21.48 -60.97
C LEU A 275 -16.87 -22.59 -60.11
N TYR A 276 -15.73 -22.29 -59.51
CA TYR A 276 -14.96 -23.26 -58.74
C TYR A 276 -15.65 -23.62 -57.42
N ALA A 277 -16.26 -22.66 -56.72
CA ALA A 277 -17.06 -22.93 -55.53
C ALA A 277 -18.27 -23.85 -55.85
N ASN A 278 -18.92 -23.66 -57.00
CA ASN A 278 -20.00 -24.54 -57.45
C ASN A 278 -19.51 -25.98 -57.69
N ILE A 279 -18.38 -26.15 -58.38
CA ILE A 279 -17.75 -27.47 -58.58
C ILE A 279 -17.46 -28.12 -57.24
N VAL A 280 -16.88 -27.38 -56.28
CA VAL A 280 -16.55 -27.89 -54.95
C VAL A 280 -17.80 -28.30 -54.16
N ARG A 281 -18.91 -27.55 -54.28
CA ARG A 281 -20.16 -27.83 -53.55
C ARG A 281 -20.90 -29.04 -54.12
N PHE A 282 -20.94 -29.21 -55.45
CA PHE A 282 -21.89 -30.13 -56.09
C PHE A 282 -21.26 -31.29 -56.88
N GLN A 283 -20.00 -31.21 -57.32
CA GLN A 283 -19.38 -32.31 -58.06
C GLN A 283 -18.75 -33.33 -57.11
N PRO A 284 -18.99 -34.64 -57.30
CA PRO A 284 -18.29 -35.68 -56.56
C PRO A 284 -16.78 -35.59 -56.81
N GLN A 285 -15.98 -35.82 -55.76
CA GLN A 285 -14.52 -35.73 -55.81
C GLN A 285 -13.89 -36.73 -56.79
N ASP A 286 -14.54 -37.88 -56.99
CA ASP A 286 -14.11 -38.91 -57.92
C ASP A 286 -14.57 -38.67 -59.36
N SER A 287 -15.32 -37.60 -59.63
CA SER A 287 -15.75 -37.29 -60.99
C SER A 287 -14.59 -36.79 -61.86
N ASP A 288 -14.62 -37.14 -63.14
CA ASP A 288 -13.61 -36.70 -64.12
C ASP A 288 -13.54 -35.17 -64.22
N ILE A 289 -14.69 -34.49 -64.10
CA ILE A 289 -14.77 -33.03 -64.10
C ILE A 289 -14.03 -32.45 -62.90
N TYR A 290 -14.27 -32.96 -61.69
CA TYR A 290 -13.59 -32.47 -60.49
C TYR A 290 -12.07 -32.66 -60.59
N ARG A 291 -11.63 -33.84 -61.04
CA ARG A 291 -10.19 -34.14 -61.21
C ARG A 291 -9.52 -33.22 -62.22
N ALA A 292 -10.20 -32.94 -63.34
CA ALA A 292 -9.66 -32.05 -64.37
C ALA A 292 -9.52 -30.59 -63.91
N TYR A 293 -10.41 -30.13 -63.02
CA TYR A 293 -10.36 -28.77 -62.47
C TYR A 293 -9.46 -28.63 -61.25
N LYS A 294 -9.08 -29.73 -60.60
CA LYS A 294 -8.38 -29.72 -59.31
C LYS A 294 -7.16 -28.80 -59.31
N ASP A 295 -6.23 -28.98 -60.25
CA ASP A 295 -4.98 -28.22 -60.31
C ASP A 295 -5.23 -26.74 -60.65
N GLN A 296 -6.26 -26.45 -61.46
CA GLN A 296 -6.65 -25.09 -61.81
C GLN A 296 -7.25 -24.35 -60.61
N ILE A 297 -8.06 -25.05 -59.80
CA ILE A 297 -8.65 -24.51 -58.57
C ILE A 297 -7.56 -24.24 -57.53
N GLU A 298 -6.61 -25.16 -57.38
CA GLU A 298 -5.50 -25.02 -56.42
C GLU A 298 -4.59 -23.84 -56.78
N ALA A 299 -4.20 -23.70 -58.05
CA ALA A 299 -3.41 -22.56 -58.51
C ALA A 299 -4.15 -21.22 -58.34
N PHE A 300 -5.44 -21.18 -58.66
CA PHE A 300 -6.28 -19.99 -58.47
C PHE A 300 -6.44 -19.62 -57.00
N MET A 301 -6.62 -20.61 -56.13
CA MET A 301 -6.73 -20.43 -54.69
C MET A 301 -5.49 -19.74 -54.13
N LEU A 302 -4.28 -20.24 -54.47
CA LEU A 302 -3.02 -19.65 -54.03
C LEU A 302 -2.83 -18.23 -54.58
N GLU A 303 -3.19 -17.99 -55.85
CA GLU A 303 -3.11 -16.67 -56.46
C GLU A 303 -4.01 -15.63 -55.77
N GLU A 304 -5.25 -16.00 -55.44
CA GLU A 304 -6.19 -15.13 -54.73
C GLU A 304 -5.82 -14.94 -53.26
N LEU A 305 -5.23 -15.97 -52.62
CA LEU A 305 -4.71 -15.89 -51.26
C LEU A 305 -3.61 -14.83 -51.15
N VAL A 306 -2.61 -14.86 -52.04
CA VAL A 306 -1.52 -13.86 -52.08
C VAL A 306 -2.06 -12.43 -52.26
N LYS A 307 -3.12 -12.29 -53.06
CA LYS A 307 -3.82 -11.03 -53.29
C LYS A 307 -4.71 -10.58 -52.11
N ARG A 308 -4.78 -11.36 -51.02
CA ARG A 308 -5.59 -11.10 -49.81
C ARG A 308 -7.07 -10.90 -50.14
N ARG A 309 -7.59 -11.64 -51.11
CA ARG A 309 -9.01 -11.56 -51.48
C ARG A 309 -9.82 -12.55 -50.68
N GLN A 310 -11.05 -12.16 -50.37
CA GLN A 310 -11.97 -13.01 -49.64
C GLN A 310 -13.41 -12.78 -50.10
N SER A 311 -14.17 -13.86 -50.22
CA SER A 311 -15.60 -13.87 -50.57
C SER A 311 -16.25 -15.16 -50.05
N GLU A 312 -17.57 -15.29 -50.14
CA GLU A 312 -18.26 -16.54 -49.76
C GLU A 312 -17.87 -17.71 -50.65
N ASP A 313 -17.59 -17.45 -51.92
CA ASP A 313 -17.16 -18.48 -52.86
C ASP A 313 -15.69 -18.86 -52.63
N LEU A 314 -14.81 -17.88 -52.39
CA LEU A 314 -13.41 -18.15 -52.03
C LEU A 314 -13.31 -18.91 -50.71
N ALA A 315 -14.15 -18.60 -49.72
CA ALA A 315 -14.20 -19.32 -48.46
C ALA A 315 -14.44 -20.83 -48.63
N VAL A 316 -15.31 -21.22 -49.56
CA VAL A 316 -15.56 -22.64 -49.89
C VAL A 316 -14.32 -23.29 -50.49
N ILE A 317 -13.63 -22.56 -51.38
CA ILE A 317 -12.41 -23.06 -52.03
C ILE A 317 -11.29 -23.21 -51.00
N TYR A 318 -11.10 -22.21 -50.12
CA TYR A 318 -10.10 -22.27 -49.05
C TYR A 318 -10.38 -23.42 -48.09
N ASP A 319 -11.61 -23.57 -47.59
CA ASP A 319 -11.94 -24.65 -46.65
C ASP A 319 -11.67 -26.05 -47.26
N ARG A 320 -11.79 -26.17 -48.58
CA ARG A 320 -11.55 -27.44 -49.27
C ARG A 320 -10.09 -27.71 -49.61
N PHE A 321 -9.40 -26.73 -50.20
CA PHE A 321 -8.07 -26.92 -50.81
C PHE A 321 -6.91 -26.41 -49.97
N LEU A 322 -7.15 -25.45 -49.07
CA LEU A 322 -6.09 -24.91 -48.22
C LEU A 322 -5.82 -25.86 -47.05
N VAL A 323 -4.80 -26.70 -47.22
CA VAL A 323 -4.27 -27.62 -46.20
C VAL A 323 -3.04 -27.02 -45.51
N GLU A 324 -2.73 -27.48 -44.30
CA GLU A 324 -1.66 -26.90 -43.48
C GLU A 324 -0.26 -27.05 -44.10
N GLU A 325 -0.05 -28.11 -44.88
CA GLU A 325 1.21 -28.41 -45.57
C GLU A 325 1.55 -27.42 -46.68
N LEU A 326 0.54 -26.74 -47.24
CA LEU A 326 0.73 -25.71 -48.26
C LEU A 326 1.17 -24.38 -47.67
N LEU A 327 1.07 -24.18 -46.35
CA LEU A 327 1.37 -22.89 -45.71
C LEU A 327 2.88 -22.66 -45.59
N THR A 328 3.40 -21.86 -46.52
CA THR A 328 4.68 -21.16 -46.38
C THR A 328 4.51 -19.90 -45.51
N ILE A 329 5.60 -19.21 -45.17
CA ILE A 329 5.54 -17.97 -44.38
C ILE A 329 4.69 -16.92 -45.11
N ASP A 330 4.90 -16.71 -46.41
CA ASP A 330 4.18 -15.71 -47.20
C ASP A 330 2.67 -16.02 -47.30
N PHE A 331 2.32 -17.30 -47.51
CA PHE A 331 0.92 -17.71 -47.55
C PHE A 331 0.25 -17.65 -46.18
N ALA A 332 0.98 -17.97 -45.11
CA ALA A 332 0.47 -17.83 -43.76
C ALA A 332 0.19 -16.36 -43.41
N GLU A 333 1.06 -15.43 -43.82
CA GLU A 333 0.85 -14.00 -43.62
C GLU A 333 -0.40 -13.52 -44.35
N ALA A 334 -0.52 -13.85 -45.64
CA ALA A 334 -1.69 -13.48 -46.43
C ALA A 334 -2.99 -14.12 -45.88
N LEU A 335 -2.92 -15.36 -45.40
CA LEU A 335 -4.04 -16.01 -44.71
C LEU A 335 -4.41 -15.30 -43.41
N ALA A 336 -3.43 -14.88 -42.62
CA ALA A 336 -3.66 -14.21 -41.34
C ALA A 336 -4.35 -12.85 -41.48
N ASP A 337 -4.14 -12.17 -42.62
CA ASP A 337 -4.84 -10.94 -42.97
C ASP A 337 -6.33 -11.17 -43.29
N ILE A 338 -6.67 -12.30 -43.91
CA ILE A 338 -8.04 -12.56 -44.41
C ILE A 338 -8.88 -13.50 -43.54
N MET A 339 -8.27 -14.37 -42.73
CA MET A 339 -9.01 -15.42 -42.00
C MET A 339 -9.97 -14.87 -40.95
N PHE A 340 -9.70 -13.67 -40.42
CA PHE A 340 -10.54 -13.00 -39.43
C PHE A 340 -11.54 -12.02 -40.07
N LEU A 341 -11.60 -11.95 -41.40
CA LEU A 341 -12.57 -11.09 -42.09
C LEU A 341 -13.97 -11.65 -41.93
N ARG A 342 -14.87 -10.77 -41.48
CA ARG A 342 -16.30 -11.03 -41.37
C ARG A 342 -17.03 -10.14 -42.35
N ARG A 343 -18.08 -10.67 -42.97
CA ARG A 343 -18.95 -9.90 -43.85
C ARG A 343 -19.97 -9.14 -43.01
N ILE A 344 -19.91 -7.83 -43.04
CA ILE A 344 -20.95 -6.97 -42.51
C ILE A 344 -21.94 -6.61 -43.62
N ARG A 345 -23.23 -6.65 -43.31
CA ARG A 345 -24.30 -6.19 -44.20
C ARG A 345 -25.20 -5.21 -43.44
N CYS A 346 -25.39 -4.03 -44.03
CA CYS A 346 -26.22 -2.96 -43.52
C CYS A 346 -27.23 -2.55 -44.60
N LYS A 347 -28.52 -2.53 -44.25
CA LYS A 347 -29.61 -2.16 -45.18
C LYS A 347 -29.79 -0.63 -45.28
N ASP A 348 -29.25 0.12 -44.32
CA ASP A 348 -29.37 1.59 -44.31
C ASP A 348 -28.45 2.22 -45.36
N LYS A 349 -29.06 2.89 -46.35
CA LYS A 349 -28.36 3.48 -47.50
C LYS A 349 -27.52 4.73 -47.16
N ARG A 350 -27.74 5.31 -45.97
CA ARG A 350 -27.01 6.49 -45.48
C ARG A 350 -25.58 6.15 -45.07
N ILE A 351 -25.36 4.92 -44.61
CA ILE A 351 -24.04 4.45 -44.19
C ILE A 351 -23.15 4.24 -45.41
N LYS A 352 -21.94 4.83 -45.39
CA LYS A 352 -20.96 4.75 -46.48
C LYS A 352 -19.67 4.06 -46.06
N GLN A 353 -19.38 4.00 -44.76
CA GLN A 353 -18.14 3.41 -44.25
C GLN A 353 -18.40 2.66 -42.94
N VAL A 354 -17.52 1.72 -42.64
CA VAL A 354 -17.48 0.98 -41.37
C VAL A 354 -16.09 1.15 -40.77
N GLN A 355 -16.02 1.52 -39.51
CA GLN A 355 -14.77 1.59 -38.75
C GLN A 355 -14.75 0.49 -37.69
N VAL A 356 -13.59 -0.16 -37.53
CA VAL A 356 -13.35 -1.12 -36.44
C VAL A 356 -12.27 -0.54 -35.52
N LEU A 357 -12.59 -0.49 -34.24
CA LEU A 357 -11.73 0.00 -33.18
C LEU A 357 -11.36 -1.13 -32.22
N TYR A 358 -10.12 -1.07 -31.75
CA TYR A 358 -9.57 -1.93 -30.72
C TYR A 358 -8.88 -1.03 -29.69
N GLU A 359 -9.16 -1.24 -28.41
CA GLU A 359 -8.45 -0.55 -27.33
C GLU A 359 -6.92 -0.78 -27.39
N GLN A 360 -6.55 -1.98 -27.86
CA GLN A 360 -5.18 -2.43 -27.99
C GLN A 360 -4.41 -1.73 -29.12
N LEU A 361 -5.08 -1.20 -30.16
CA LEU A 361 -4.43 -0.69 -31.37
C LEU A 361 -4.40 0.83 -31.44
N GLN A 362 -3.31 1.39 -31.97
CA GLN A 362 -3.16 2.85 -32.13
C GLN A 362 -4.02 3.44 -33.27
N LYS A 363 -4.45 2.59 -34.22
CA LYS A 363 -5.13 3.02 -35.44
C LYS A 363 -6.50 2.35 -35.57
N ARG A 364 -7.48 3.14 -36.02
CA ARG A 364 -8.78 2.65 -36.46
C ARG A 364 -8.68 2.03 -37.85
N ILE A 365 -9.37 0.92 -38.07
CA ILE A 365 -9.45 0.27 -39.39
C ILE A 365 -10.71 0.80 -40.07
N THR A 366 -10.58 1.44 -41.23
CA THR A 366 -11.72 2.04 -41.96
C THR A 366 -11.92 1.34 -43.29
N VAL A 367 -13.14 0.86 -43.56
CA VAL A 367 -13.50 0.12 -44.77
C VAL A 367 -14.74 0.74 -45.41
N PRO A 368 -14.74 1.01 -46.73
CA PRO A 368 -15.92 1.52 -47.42
C PRO A 368 -17.03 0.45 -47.53
N LEU A 369 -18.28 0.89 -47.41
CA LEU A 369 -19.47 0.05 -47.58
C LEU A 369 -19.96 0.13 -49.03
N SER A 370 -19.78 -0.95 -49.78
CA SER A 370 -20.16 -1.05 -51.19
C SER A 370 -21.39 -1.93 -51.34
N GLY A 371 -22.47 -1.41 -51.91
CA GLY A 371 -23.72 -2.17 -52.09
C GLY A 371 -24.35 -2.64 -50.76
N GLY A 372 -24.11 -1.90 -49.67
CA GLY A 372 -24.57 -2.29 -48.33
C GLY A 372 -23.76 -3.41 -47.68
N GLN A 373 -22.61 -3.80 -48.24
CA GLN A 373 -21.74 -4.85 -47.72
C GLN A 373 -20.28 -4.38 -47.58
N ALA A 374 -19.57 -4.93 -46.60
CA ALA A 374 -18.12 -4.77 -46.46
C ALA A 374 -17.49 -6.00 -45.78
N LEU A 375 -16.17 -6.14 -45.91
CA LEU A 375 -15.37 -7.12 -45.18
C LEU A 375 -14.56 -6.39 -44.13
N ILE A 376 -14.77 -6.73 -42.86
CA ILE A 376 -14.10 -6.08 -41.73
C ILE A 376 -13.35 -7.12 -40.89
N PRO A 377 -12.13 -6.83 -40.42
CA PRO A 377 -11.38 -7.75 -39.57
C PRO A 377 -11.89 -7.70 -38.13
N ILE A 378 -12.29 -8.84 -37.59
CA ILE A 378 -12.75 -8.98 -36.21
C ILE A 378 -11.89 -10.03 -35.49
N TYR A 379 -10.87 -9.55 -34.78
CA TYR A 379 -9.89 -10.38 -34.07
C TYR A 379 -10.34 -10.79 -32.67
N THR A 380 -11.14 -9.97 -31.99
CA THR A 380 -11.52 -10.20 -30.59
C THR A 380 -13.00 -9.89 -30.38
N PRO A 381 -13.65 -10.47 -29.35
CA PRO A 381 -15.01 -10.10 -28.96
C PRO A 381 -15.15 -8.65 -28.49
N GLY A 382 -14.04 -8.00 -28.13
CA GLY A 382 -13.98 -6.59 -27.72
C GLY A 382 -13.88 -5.58 -28.88
N ALA A 383 -13.92 -6.03 -30.13
CA ALA A 383 -13.88 -5.14 -31.29
C ALA A 383 -15.13 -4.24 -31.33
N VAL A 384 -14.94 -2.92 -31.35
CA VAL A 384 -16.04 -1.95 -31.48
C VAL A 384 -16.23 -1.63 -32.96
N ILE A 385 -17.47 -1.82 -33.44
CA ILE A 385 -17.85 -1.55 -34.83
C ILE A 385 -18.64 -0.23 -34.86
N LEU A 386 -18.14 0.74 -35.63
CA LEU A 386 -18.81 2.01 -35.89
C LEU A 386 -19.29 2.07 -37.33
N LEU A 387 -20.58 2.36 -37.52
CA LEU A 387 -21.14 2.66 -38.83
C LEU A 387 -21.07 4.17 -39.06
N VAL A 388 -20.56 4.60 -40.21
CA VAL A 388 -20.32 6.02 -40.51
C VAL A 388 -21.08 6.43 -41.77
N ASP A 389 -21.86 7.51 -41.67
CA ASP A 389 -22.56 8.10 -42.82
C ASP A 389 -21.67 9.04 -43.66
N GLU A 390 -22.24 9.59 -44.72
CA GLU A 390 -21.54 10.51 -45.63
C GLU A 390 -21.10 11.82 -44.97
N GLN A 391 -21.73 12.21 -43.86
CA GLN A 391 -21.43 13.44 -43.12
C GLN A 391 -20.40 13.20 -42.01
N GLY A 392 -20.00 11.94 -41.78
CA GLY A 392 -19.05 11.56 -40.74
C GLY A 392 -19.69 11.26 -39.39
N ASN A 393 -21.02 11.17 -39.29
CA ASN A 393 -21.67 10.80 -38.03
C ASN A 393 -21.46 9.30 -37.77
N CYS A 394 -21.09 8.96 -36.53
CA CYS A 394 -20.84 7.59 -36.10
C CYS A 394 -22.05 7.02 -35.35
N TYR A 395 -22.43 5.79 -35.71
CA TYR A 395 -23.53 5.05 -35.09
C TYR A 395 -23.00 3.74 -34.51
N THR A 396 -23.14 3.55 -33.20
CA THR A 396 -22.81 2.32 -32.46
C THR A 396 -24.04 1.45 -32.22
N SER A 397 -25.14 2.08 -31.78
CA SER A 397 -26.28 1.37 -31.20
C SER A 397 -27.65 1.66 -31.85
N SER A 398 -27.69 2.47 -32.92
CA SER A 398 -28.96 2.92 -33.53
C SER A 398 -29.23 2.34 -34.93
N VAL A 399 -28.25 1.69 -35.55
CA VAL A 399 -28.36 1.14 -36.92
C VAL A 399 -28.07 -0.36 -36.88
N PRO A 400 -29.05 -1.22 -37.20
CA PRO A 400 -28.85 -2.66 -37.16
C PRO A 400 -28.03 -3.15 -38.36
N TYR A 401 -27.19 -4.16 -38.11
CA TYR A 401 -26.40 -4.86 -39.12
C TYR A 401 -26.33 -6.36 -38.83
N THR A 402 -25.98 -7.14 -39.85
CA THR A 402 -25.68 -8.58 -39.70
C THR A 402 -24.19 -8.82 -39.95
N LEU A 403 -23.58 -9.74 -39.19
CA LEU A 403 -22.16 -10.06 -39.28
C LEU A 403 -21.98 -11.57 -39.52
N LYS A 404 -21.43 -11.94 -40.68
CA LYS A 404 -21.23 -13.34 -41.08
C LYS A 404 -19.76 -13.73 -41.06
N ARG A 405 -19.44 -14.84 -40.41
CA ARG A 405 -18.12 -15.48 -40.43
C ARG A 405 -17.92 -16.23 -41.75
N LEU A 406 -16.77 -16.02 -42.41
CA LEU A 406 -16.50 -16.60 -43.72
C LEU A 406 -15.62 -17.85 -43.67
N MET A 407 -14.63 -17.90 -42.78
CA MET A 407 -13.73 -19.05 -42.64
C MET A 407 -13.79 -19.64 -41.23
N ASN A 408 -13.29 -20.88 -41.09
CA ASN A 408 -13.03 -21.46 -39.79
C ASN A 408 -11.58 -21.20 -39.35
N GLU A 409 -11.30 -20.02 -38.77
CA GLU A 409 -9.97 -19.62 -38.31
C GLU A 409 -9.30 -20.64 -37.36
N GLN A 410 -10.07 -21.38 -36.54
CA GLN A 410 -9.52 -22.37 -35.60
C GLN A 410 -8.65 -23.44 -36.26
N ARG A 411 -8.95 -23.76 -37.52
CA ARG A 411 -8.19 -24.73 -38.31
C ARG A 411 -6.77 -24.27 -38.62
N TYR A 412 -6.53 -22.97 -38.77
CA TYR A 412 -5.26 -22.43 -39.29
C TYR A 412 -4.44 -21.69 -38.23
N VAL A 413 -5.07 -21.19 -37.16
CA VAL A 413 -4.42 -20.38 -36.12
C VAL A 413 -3.17 -21.03 -35.55
N ARG A 414 -3.20 -22.34 -35.26
CA ARG A 414 -2.03 -23.06 -34.71
C ARG A 414 -0.84 -23.02 -35.67
N ARG A 415 -1.07 -23.36 -36.94
CA ARG A 415 -0.01 -23.39 -37.96
C ARG A 415 0.51 -21.97 -38.26
N CYS A 416 -0.38 -20.99 -38.33
CA CYS A 416 0.00 -19.58 -38.47
C CYS A 416 0.84 -19.08 -37.28
N ARG A 417 0.55 -19.51 -36.03
CA ARG A 417 1.35 -19.16 -34.84
C ARG A 417 2.78 -19.72 -34.91
N GLU A 418 2.95 -20.91 -35.47
CA GLU A 418 4.27 -21.54 -35.64
C GLU A 418 5.13 -20.80 -36.68
N LEU A 419 4.51 -20.31 -37.75
CA LEU A 419 5.20 -19.64 -38.87
C LEU A 419 5.38 -18.13 -38.65
N LEU A 420 4.40 -17.46 -38.03
CA LEU A 420 4.35 -16.00 -37.90
C LEU A 420 4.66 -15.56 -36.47
N ARG A 421 5.76 -14.84 -36.30
CA ARG A 421 6.22 -14.37 -34.98
C ARG A 421 5.66 -13.03 -34.54
N TYR A 422 5.30 -12.15 -35.48
CA TYR A 422 5.00 -10.75 -35.16
C TYR A 422 3.77 -10.17 -35.88
N HIS A 423 2.87 -11.03 -36.36
CA HIS A 423 1.68 -10.58 -37.08
C HIS A 423 0.63 -9.99 -36.12
N GLN A 424 0.37 -8.69 -36.23
CA GLN A 424 -0.47 -7.91 -35.30
C GLN A 424 -1.87 -8.52 -35.06
N GLY A 425 -2.65 -8.80 -36.11
CA GLY A 425 -4.01 -9.34 -35.99
C GLY A 425 -4.08 -10.73 -35.35
N LEU A 426 -3.20 -11.65 -35.78
CA LEU A 426 -3.05 -12.98 -35.21
C LEU A 426 -2.77 -12.96 -33.70
N TYR A 427 -1.80 -12.16 -33.24
CA TYR A 427 -1.48 -12.11 -31.80
C TYR A 427 -2.56 -11.44 -30.97
N LEU A 428 -3.31 -10.50 -31.55
CA LEU A 428 -4.49 -9.95 -30.91
C LEU A 428 -5.58 -11.02 -30.72
N TYR A 429 -5.81 -11.90 -31.71
CA TYR A 429 -6.72 -13.05 -31.56
C TYR A 429 -6.19 -14.12 -30.60
N LEU A 430 -4.89 -14.47 -30.66
CA LEU A 430 -4.30 -15.50 -29.80
C LEU A 430 -4.34 -15.14 -28.32
N CYS A 431 -4.24 -13.84 -28.01
CA CYS A 431 -4.27 -13.33 -26.64
C CYS A 431 -5.72 -13.09 -26.18
N ASP A 432 -6.50 -12.34 -26.97
CA ASP A 432 -7.77 -11.77 -26.52
C ASP A 432 -8.99 -12.30 -27.31
N GLY A 433 -8.80 -13.34 -28.13
CA GLY A 433 -9.85 -13.85 -29.03
C GLY A 433 -10.94 -14.67 -28.34
N THR A 434 -10.71 -15.18 -27.13
CA THR A 434 -11.64 -16.07 -26.40
C THR A 434 -12.33 -15.40 -25.21
N SER A 435 -11.82 -14.27 -24.72
CA SER A 435 -12.34 -13.56 -23.54
C SER A 435 -12.06 -12.08 -23.66
N ARG A 436 -12.90 -11.23 -23.03
CA ARG A 436 -12.60 -9.80 -22.83
C ARG A 436 -11.50 -9.57 -21.78
N TYR A 437 -11.23 -10.57 -20.94
CA TYR A 437 -10.23 -10.51 -19.87
C TYR A 437 -9.03 -11.39 -20.18
N HIS A 438 -7.83 -10.85 -20.01
CA HIS A 438 -6.57 -11.56 -20.14
C HIS A 438 -6.47 -12.65 -19.05
N VAL A 439 -6.22 -13.89 -19.45
CA VAL A 439 -5.88 -14.96 -18.51
C VAL A 439 -4.60 -15.59 -19.00
N LEU A 440 -3.49 -15.29 -18.32
CA LEU A 440 -2.21 -15.91 -18.64
C LEU A 440 -2.17 -17.36 -18.15
N THR A 441 -1.63 -18.22 -18.99
CA THR A 441 -1.41 -19.65 -18.78
C THR A 441 -0.04 -20.01 -19.34
N GLU A 442 0.52 -21.14 -18.90
CA GLU A 442 1.80 -21.66 -19.42
C GLU A 442 1.78 -21.79 -20.96
N GLU A 443 0.62 -22.11 -21.55
CA GLU A 443 0.48 -22.29 -23.00
C GLU A 443 0.42 -20.98 -23.80
N ASN A 444 0.04 -19.86 -23.17
CA ASN A 444 -0.17 -18.58 -23.86
C ASN A 444 0.80 -17.46 -23.45
N VAL A 445 1.54 -17.60 -22.36
CA VAL A 445 2.46 -16.57 -21.86
C VAL A 445 3.47 -16.14 -22.92
N GLU A 446 3.96 -17.09 -23.72
CA GLU A 446 4.89 -16.82 -24.84
C GLU A 446 4.25 -15.97 -25.94
N ASN A 447 2.93 -16.08 -26.16
CA ASN A 447 2.22 -15.20 -27.10
C ASN A 447 2.16 -13.77 -26.57
N TYR A 448 1.88 -13.59 -25.28
CA TYR A 448 1.89 -12.28 -24.63
C TYR A 448 3.28 -11.65 -24.60
N LYS A 449 4.36 -12.43 -24.38
CA LYS A 449 5.74 -11.95 -24.49
C LYS A 449 6.03 -11.35 -25.88
N ARG A 450 5.48 -11.96 -26.95
CA ARG A 450 5.65 -11.46 -28.32
C ARG A 450 4.89 -10.16 -28.59
N VAL A 451 3.72 -9.95 -27.96
CA VAL A 451 2.95 -8.69 -28.07
C VAL A 451 3.80 -7.47 -27.71
N LEU A 452 4.67 -7.59 -26.70
CA LEU A 452 5.56 -6.49 -26.31
C LEU A 452 6.52 -6.05 -27.43
N LYS A 453 6.91 -6.99 -28.32
CA LYS A 453 7.85 -6.76 -29.44
C LYS A 453 7.15 -6.31 -30.73
N ILE A 454 5.83 -6.49 -30.85
CA ILE A 454 5.06 -6.12 -32.04
C ILE A 454 4.80 -4.61 -32.07
N ASN A 455 4.95 -3.98 -33.24
CA ASN A 455 4.66 -2.56 -33.46
C ASN A 455 3.15 -2.35 -33.75
N GLY A 456 2.61 -1.18 -33.40
CA GLY A 456 1.20 -0.82 -33.68
C GLY A 456 0.23 -0.98 -32.51
N PHE A 457 0.65 -1.65 -31.43
CA PHE A 457 -0.07 -1.69 -30.16
C PHE A 457 0.09 -0.40 -29.33
N THR A 458 -0.91 -0.04 -28.53
CA THR A 458 -0.86 1.11 -27.62
C THR A 458 0.14 0.87 -26.48
N ALA A 459 0.77 1.92 -25.98
CA ALA A 459 1.69 1.83 -24.84
C ALA A 459 0.98 1.28 -23.59
N ARG A 460 -0.26 1.73 -23.34
CA ARG A 460 -1.13 1.25 -22.26
C ARG A 460 -1.36 -0.27 -22.34
N TYR A 461 -1.69 -0.79 -23.52
CA TYR A 461 -1.90 -2.24 -23.68
C TYR A 461 -0.61 -3.04 -23.42
N LYS A 462 0.53 -2.59 -23.94
CA LYS A 462 1.82 -3.24 -23.67
C LYS A 462 2.18 -3.23 -22.18
N GLU A 463 1.88 -2.14 -21.47
CA GLU A 463 2.11 -2.06 -20.04
C GLU A 463 1.23 -3.03 -19.26
N ASN A 464 -0.06 -3.09 -19.56
CA ASN A 464 -0.98 -4.05 -18.94
C ASN A 464 -0.52 -5.50 -19.17
N VAL A 465 -0.16 -5.86 -20.42
CA VAL A 465 0.36 -7.19 -20.73
C VAL A 465 1.63 -7.51 -19.93
N ARG A 466 2.54 -6.54 -19.78
CA ARG A 466 3.76 -6.73 -19.00
C ARG A 466 3.45 -6.98 -17.52
N GLN A 467 2.54 -6.22 -16.93
CA GLN A 467 2.10 -6.41 -15.54
C GLN A 467 1.50 -7.80 -15.32
N GLU A 468 0.67 -8.27 -16.24
CA GLU A 468 0.10 -9.62 -16.17
C GLU A 468 1.17 -10.71 -16.27
N ILE A 469 2.17 -10.54 -17.16
CA ILE A 469 3.32 -11.47 -17.24
C ILE A 469 4.09 -11.50 -15.91
N LEU A 470 4.39 -10.34 -15.33
CA LEU A 470 5.08 -10.25 -14.05
C LEU A 470 4.28 -10.92 -12.93
N GLN A 471 2.97 -10.72 -12.90
CA GLN A 471 2.07 -11.35 -11.92
C GLN A 471 2.01 -12.87 -12.09
N PHE A 472 1.97 -13.37 -13.32
CA PHE A 472 1.97 -14.80 -13.63
C PHE A 472 3.22 -15.49 -13.06
N TYR A 473 4.41 -14.99 -13.39
CA TYR A 473 5.66 -15.58 -12.90
C TYR A 473 5.85 -15.41 -11.38
N TYR A 474 5.34 -14.32 -10.81
CA TYR A 474 5.33 -14.15 -9.37
C TYR A 474 4.43 -15.18 -8.66
N ALA A 475 3.26 -15.48 -9.24
CA ALA A 475 2.32 -16.46 -8.71
C ALA A 475 2.78 -17.91 -8.91
N SER A 476 3.49 -18.22 -10.01
CA SER A 476 4.04 -19.56 -10.27
C SER A 476 5.35 -19.85 -9.52
N HIS A 477 5.97 -18.83 -8.91
CA HIS A 477 7.32 -18.90 -8.30
C HIS A 477 8.46 -19.18 -9.29
N GLU A 478 8.25 -19.03 -10.60
CA GLU A 478 9.26 -19.30 -11.65
C GLU A 478 9.94 -18.01 -12.14
N LEU A 479 10.35 -17.17 -11.20
CA LEU A 479 10.94 -15.86 -11.53
C LEU A 479 12.25 -15.96 -12.32
N ASP A 480 12.92 -17.12 -12.29
CA ASP A 480 14.18 -17.33 -13.00
C ASP A 480 14.05 -17.32 -14.53
N GLU A 481 12.88 -17.65 -15.04
CA GLU A 481 12.56 -17.62 -16.48
C GLU A 481 12.27 -16.22 -17.02
N LEU A 482 12.24 -15.20 -16.15
CA LEU A 482 11.99 -13.81 -16.57
C LEU A 482 13.28 -13.17 -17.07
N ASP A 483 13.36 -12.92 -18.39
CA ASP A 483 14.48 -12.21 -19.00
C ASP A 483 14.64 -10.78 -18.47
N ARG A 484 15.86 -10.24 -18.53
CA ARG A 484 16.14 -8.87 -18.07
C ARG A 484 15.35 -7.79 -18.85
N GLU A 485 14.94 -8.10 -20.08
CA GLU A 485 14.16 -7.19 -20.95
C GLU A 485 12.75 -6.87 -20.40
N PHE A 486 12.25 -7.65 -19.42
CA PHE A 486 10.94 -7.43 -18.81
C PHE A 486 10.96 -6.43 -17.66
N PHE A 487 12.14 -6.05 -17.15
CA PHE A 487 12.26 -5.03 -16.11
C PHE A 487 12.22 -3.64 -16.73
N VAL A 488 11.22 -2.85 -16.34
CA VAL A 488 10.99 -1.50 -16.86
C VAL A 488 11.69 -0.47 -15.99
N THR A 489 12.17 0.59 -16.61
CA THR A 489 12.69 1.80 -15.96
C THR A 489 11.59 2.80 -15.60
N GLU A 490 10.49 2.84 -16.35
CA GLU A 490 9.33 3.70 -16.10
C GLU A 490 8.22 2.94 -15.37
N THR A 491 8.00 3.30 -14.11
CA THR A 491 6.96 2.71 -13.22
C THR A 491 5.83 3.69 -12.89
N SER A 492 5.80 4.84 -13.58
CA SER A 492 4.89 5.96 -13.30
C SER A 492 3.41 5.61 -13.49
N SER A 493 3.09 4.67 -14.37
CA SER A 493 1.73 4.23 -14.68
C SER A 493 1.24 3.05 -13.81
N MET A 494 2.09 2.50 -12.93
CA MET A 494 1.74 1.35 -12.10
C MET A 494 0.95 1.76 -10.85
N THR A 495 -0.04 0.95 -10.46
CA THR A 495 -0.72 1.13 -9.16
C THR A 495 0.24 0.86 -8.00
N PRO A 496 -0.03 1.33 -6.76
CA PRO A 496 0.84 1.09 -5.61
C PRO A 496 1.00 -0.41 -5.31
N LYS A 497 -0.06 -1.19 -5.49
CA LYS A 497 -0.04 -2.65 -5.32
C LYS A 497 0.87 -3.32 -6.34
N ASP A 498 0.84 -2.86 -7.58
CA ASP A 498 1.66 -3.43 -8.64
C ASP A 498 3.13 -3.03 -8.49
N ARG A 499 3.40 -1.79 -8.05
CA ARG A 499 4.76 -1.36 -7.68
C ARG A 499 5.32 -2.17 -6.51
N ALA A 500 4.49 -2.48 -5.52
CA ALA A 500 4.90 -3.33 -4.41
C ALA A 500 5.28 -4.73 -4.91
N LYS A 501 4.40 -5.40 -5.66
CA LYS A 501 4.70 -6.70 -6.29
C LYS A 501 5.95 -6.65 -7.17
N TYR A 502 6.12 -5.61 -7.98
CA TYR A 502 7.30 -5.44 -8.82
C TYR A 502 8.58 -5.31 -7.97
N THR A 503 8.54 -4.53 -6.90
CA THR A 503 9.64 -4.42 -5.94
C THR A 503 9.96 -5.78 -5.31
N GLU A 504 8.95 -6.58 -4.98
CA GLU A 504 9.14 -7.93 -4.46
C GLU A 504 9.82 -8.86 -5.48
N ILE A 505 9.43 -8.77 -6.76
CA ILE A 505 10.08 -9.50 -7.85
C ILE A 505 11.57 -9.11 -7.96
N LEU A 506 11.88 -7.81 -7.90
CA LEU A 506 13.27 -7.33 -7.95
C LEU A 506 14.11 -7.90 -6.80
N ILE A 507 13.57 -7.91 -5.58
CA ILE A 507 14.24 -8.49 -4.40
C ILE A 507 14.47 -10.00 -4.59
N LEU A 508 13.47 -10.73 -5.08
CA LEU A 508 13.57 -12.18 -5.31
C LEU A 508 14.58 -12.54 -6.40
N ARG A 509 14.78 -11.66 -7.39
CA ARG A 509 15.78 -11.81 -8.46
C ARG A 509 17.18 -11.30 -8.09
N GLY A 510 17.36 -10.75 -6.89
CA GLY A 510 18.64 -10.21 -6.42
C GLY A 510 19.01 -8.85 -7.02
N LEU A 511 18.05 -8.16 -7.66
CA LEU A 511 18.20 -6.79 -8.18
C LEU A 511 17.94 -5.77 -7.06
N TYR A 512 18.83 -5.77 -6.06
CA TYR A 512 18.63 -5.02 -4.82
C TYR A 512 18.74 -3.49 -4.99
N GLU A 513 19.59 -3.01 -5.89
CA GLU A 513 19.73 -1.56 -6.16
C GLU A 513 18.45 -0.98 -6.76
N GLU A 514 17.88 -1.68 -7.74
CA GLU A 514 16.62 -1.30 -8.37
C GLU A 514 15.46 -1.37 -7.37
N ALA A 515 15.43 -2.41 -6.54
CA ALA A 515 14.44 -2.52 -5.46
C ALA A 515 14.58 -1.39 -4.43
N TRP A 516 15.81 -1.01 -4.06
CA TRP A 516 16.07 0.11 -3.15
C TRP A 516 15.57 1.43 -3.72
N SER A 517 15.88 1.70 -4.99
CA SER A 517 15.38 2.88 -5.71
C SER A 517 13.85 2.93 -5.74
N MET A 518 13.19 1.79 -5.93
CA MET A 518 11.73 1.69 -5.92
C MET A 518 11.13 2.06 -4.57
N ILE A 519 11.63 1.50 -3.46
CA ILE A 519 11.09 1.81 -2.13
C ILE A 519 11.40 3.24 -1.70
N TRP A 520 12.56 3.79 -2.09
CA TRP A 520 12.92 5.17 -1.78
C TRP A 520 12.01 6.16 -2.50
N ARG A 521 11.68 5.90 -3.77
CA ARG A 521 10.78 6.76 -4.57
C ARG A 521 9.32 6.62 -4.16
N HIS A 522 8.82 5.38 -4.06
CA HIS A 522 7.38 5.10 -3.97
C HIS A 522 6.90 4.65 -2.59
N GLY A 523 7.82 4.42 -1.63
CA GLY A 523 7.51 3.87 -0.33
C GLY A 523 7.55 2.34 -0.30
N PHE A 524 7.58 1.78 0.91
CA PHE A 524 7.68 0.32 1.14
C PHE A 524 6.50 -0.28 1.89
N THR A 525 5.50 0.51 2.28
CA THR A 525 4.41 0.08 3.18
C THR A 525 3.63 -1.13 2.64
N MET A 526 3.43 -1.22 1.32
CA MET A 526 2.70 -2.30 0.67
C MET A 526 3.57 -3.52 0.32
N VAL A 527 4.88 -3.45 0.52
CA VAL A 527 5.84 -4.52 0.18
C VAL A 527 5.89 -5.54 1.33
N LYS A 528 5.92 -6.84 1.02
CA LYS A 528 6.04 -7.91 2.02
C LYS A 528 7.27 -7.71 2.93
N CYS A 529 7.03 -7.62 4.24
CA CYS A 529 8.08 -7.45 5.27
C CYS A 529 9.19 -8.52 5.20
N LYS A 530 8.86 -9.78 4.88
CA LYS A 530 9.84 -10.87 4.70
C LYS A 530 10.85 -10.63 3.56
N LEU A 531 10.53 -9.77 2.61
CA LEU A 531 11.42 -9.37 1.52
C LEU A 531 12.14 -8.06 1.87
N LEU A 532 11.44 -7.13 2.55
CA LEU A 532 12.05 -5.90 3.04
C LEU A 532 13.23 -6.15 3.99
N ILE A 533 13.16 -7.15 4.87
CA ILE A 533 14.29 -7.52 5.74
C ILE A 533 15.54 -7.90 4.95
N LYS A 534 15.38 -8.63 3.82
CA LYS A 534 16.51 -9.00 2.96
C LYS A 534 17.15 -7.77 2.34
N LEU A 535 16.31 -6.85 1.87
CA LEU A 535 16.75 -5.59 1.27
C LEU A 535 17.42 -4.67 2.30
N ALA A 536 16.84 -4.53 3.49
CA ALA A 536 17.40 -3.77 4.60
C ALA A 536 18.76 -4.33 5.03
N ALA A 537 18.87 -5.64 5.28
CA ALA A 537 20.13 -6.28 5.66
C ALA A 537 21.20 -6.18 4.57
N TRP A 538 20.81 -6.23 3.29
CA TRP A 538 21.74 -5.95 2.19
C TRP A 538 22.21 -4.49 2.21
N LYS A 539 21.30 -3.52 2.40
CA LYS A 539 21.66 -2.10 2.40
C LYS A 539 22.52 -1.70 3.60
N ILE A 540 22.26 -2.25 4.78
CA ILE A 540 23.10 -2.06 5.99
C ILE A 540 24.55 -2.47 5.70
N ARG A 541 24.75 -3.63 5.08
CA ARG A 541 26.10 -4.12 4.72
C ARG A 541 26.76 -3.30 3.61
N GLU A 542 25.98 -2.87 2.61
CA GLU A 542 26.51 -2.03 1.52
C GLU A 542 26.97 -0.66 2.03
N LYS A 543 26.25 -0.09 3.00
CA LYS A 543 26.61 1.15 3.68
C LYS A 543 27.62 1.00 4.83
N ASP A 544 28.17 -0.19 5.05
CA ASP A 544 29.11 -0.47 6.16
C ASP A 544 28.58 0.03 7.52
N TYR A 545 27.29 -0.18 7.77
CA TYR A 545 26.59 0.25 8.97
C TYR A 545 26.54 1.77 9.22
N GLU A 546 26.77 2.62 8.20
CA GLU A 546 26.57 4.07 8.33
C GLU A 546 25.10 4.46 8.63
N GLU A 547 24.93 5.55 9.38
CA GLU A 547 23.62 6.11 9.72
C GLU A 547 22.89 6.63 8.46
N ASP A 548 21.66 6.18 8.25
CA ASP A 548 20.77 6.63 7.19
C ASP A 548 19.33 6.70 7.69
N GLU A 549 18.75 7.90 7.66
CA GLU A 549 17.42 8.16 8.19
C GLU A 549 16.34 7.26 7.57
N PHE A 550 16.38 7.03 6.26
CA PHE A 550 15.40 6.20 5.56
C PHE A 550 15.56 4.73 5.94
N LEU A 551 16.80 4.24 6.05
CA LEU A 551 17.11 2.88 6.47
C LEU A 551 16.68 2.61 7.91
N ILE A 552 16.86 3.57 8.83
CA ILE A 552 16.37 3.47 10.22
C ILE A 552 14.84 3.29 10.21
N LYS A 553 14.11 4.09 9.43
CA LYS A 553 12.64 3.98 9.34
C LYS A 553 12.19 2.66 8.69
N LEU A 554 12.90 2.18 7.68
CA LEU A 554 12.65 0.87 7.10
C LEU A 554 12.85 -0.24 8.14
N CYS A 555 13.99 -0.23 8.84
CA CYS A 555 14.31 -1.21 9.89
C CYS A 555 13.26 -1.19 11.00
N LEU A 556 12.85 0.00 11.45
CA LEU A 556 11.80 0.18 12.44
C LEU A 556 10.46 -0.40 11.96
N PHE A 557 10.08 -0.16 10.70
CA PHE A 557 8.86 -0.70 10.12
C PHE A 557 8.86 -2.23 10.12
N VAL A 558 9.97 -2.88 9.71
CA VAL A 558 10.03 -4.35 9.72
C VAL A 558 10.05 -4.89 11.16
N PHE A 559 10.71 -4.19 12.08
CA PHE A 559 10.74 -4.51 13.52
C PHE A 559 9.34 -4.48 14.14
N GLN A 560 8.57 -3.41 13.90
CA GLN A 560 7.18 -3.27 14.39
C GLN A 560 6.23 -4.33 13.83
N ASN A 561 6.53 -4.89 12.65
CA ASN A 561 5.81 -6.02 12.07
C ASN A 561 6.32 -7.39 12.57
N HIS A 562 7.14 -7.41 13.63
CA HIS A 562 7.74 -8.60 14.24
C HIS A 562 8.58 -9.47 13.29
N ILE A 563 9.20 -8.86 12.28
CA ILE A 563 10.07 -9.54 11.32
C ILE A 563 11.43 -8.85 11.35
N TYR A 564 12.39 -9.40 12.08
CA TYR A 564 13.73 -8.83 12.24
C TYR A 564 14.79 -9.92 12.37
N ASN A 565 16.05 -9.52 12.16
CA ASN A 565 17.24 -10.34 12.33
C ASN A 565 18.30 -9.54 13.11
N GLU A 566 19.41 -10.20 13.42
CA GLU A 566 20.54 -9.63 14.15
C GLU A 566 21.00 -8.29 13.58
N SER A 567 21.23 -8.20 12.26
CA SER A 567 21.70 -6.98 11.60
C SER A 567 20.72 -5.80 11.74
N VAL A 568 19.41 -6.06 11.65
CA VAL A 568 18.38 -5.01 11.81
C VAL A 568 18.32 -4.53 13.26
N LEU A 569 18.40 -5.44 14.23
CA LEU A 569 18.39 -5.10 15.65
C LEU A 569 19.65 -4.32 16.07
N GLU A 570 20.82 -4.76 15.60
CA GLU A 570 22.10 -4.07 15.83
C GLU A 570 22.05 -2.63 15.28
N TYR A 571 21.54 -2.47 14.06
CA TYR A 571 21.40 -1.16 13.43
C TYR A 571 20.42 -0.25 14.19
N LEU A 572 19.28 -0.78 14.63
CA LEU A 572 18.31 -0.03 15.43
C LEU A 572 18.87 0.35 16.81
N ALA A 573 19.57 -0.56 17.48
CA ALA A 573 20.21 -0.28 18.77
C ALA A 573 21.26 0.84 18.62
N GLY A 574 22.04 0.82 17.54
CA GLY A 574 23.02 1.85 17.24
C GLY A 574 22.41 3.24 16.97
N TYR A 575 21.35 3.33 16.18
CA TYR A 575 20.94 4.62 15.59
C TYR A 575 19.52 5.11 15.88
N TYR A 576 18.63 4.28 16.44
CA TYR A 576 17.24 4.71 16.65
C TYR A 576 17.10 5.72 17.80
N TYR A 577 16.49 6.86 17.51
CA TYR A 577 15.98 7.84 18.48
C TYR A 577 14.47 8.03 18.28
N GLY A 578 13.71 7.99 19.37
CA GLY A 578 12.26 8.08 19.36
C GLY A 578 11.67 7.91 20.75
N SER A 579 10.57 7.17 20.87
CA SER A 579 9.92 6.95 22.17
C SER A 579 10.74 6.00 23.05
N ALA A 580 10.70 6.24 24.37
CA ALA A 580 11.34 5.35 25.33
C ALA A 580 10.72 3.93 25.28
N GLU A 581 9.44 3.83 24.91
CA GLU A 581 8.74 2.57 24.71
C GLU A 581 9.34 1.74 23.57
N VAL A 582 9.57 2.35 22.39
CA VAL A 582 10.14 1.63 21.25
C VAL A 582 11.61 1.29 21.52
N MET A 583 12.37 2.19 22.16
CA MET A 583 13.75 1.89 22.58
C MET A 583 13.82 0.72 23.56
N GLU A 584 12.90 0.64 24.53
CA GLU A 584 12.79 -0.52 25.43
C GLU A 584 12.49 -1.81 24.66
N ALA A 585 11.57 -1.76 23.69
CA ALA A 585 11.24 -2.93 22.88
C ALA A 585 12.45 -3.42 22.08
N ILE A 586 13.21 -2.50 21.46
CA ILE A 586 14.44 -2.82 20.74
C ILE A 586 15.48 -3.42 21.70
N TRP A 587 15.66 -2.81 22.88
CA TRP A 587 16.60 -3.30 23.89
C TRP A 587 16.28 -4.74 24.33
N ARG A 588 15.02 -5.04 24.62
CA ARG A 588 14.58 -6.37 25.06
C ARG A 588 14.90 -7.44 24.01
N GLU A 589 14.59 -7.16 22.74
CA GLU A 589 14.83 -8.10 21.64
C GLU A 589 16.32 -8.21 21.31
N ALA A 590 17.06 -7.10 21.25
CA ALA A 590 18.49 -7.11 20.98
C ALA A 590 19.27 -7.86 22.07
N ARG A 591 18.89 -7.71 23.34
CA ARG A 591 19.45 -8.48 24.45
C ARG A 591 19.15 -9.97 24.35
N ALA A 592 17.95 -10.35 23.92
CA ALA A 592 17.60 -11.76 23.68
C ALA A 592 18.46 -12.40 22.56
N PHE A 593 18.98 -11.59 21.64
CA PHE A 593 19.95 -11.98 20.61
C PHE A 593 21.41 -11.85 21.05
N GLU A 594 21.68 -11.52 22.32
CA GLU A 594 23.04 -11.31 22.87
C GLU A 594 23.84 -10.20 22.16
N LEU A 595 23.14 -9.19 21.61
CA LEU A 595 23.76 -8.05 20.94
C LEU A 595 24.34 -7.03 21.93
N ASN A 596 25.33 -6.26 21.48
CA ASN A 596 25.82 -5.11 22.22
C ASN A 596 24.80 -3.96 22.16
N VAL A 597 24.19 -3.67 23.31
CA VAL A 597 23.16 -2.63 23.46
C VAL A 597 23.63 -1.46 24.33
N PHE A 598 24.92 -1.36 24.65
CA PHE A 598 25.46 -0.37 25.59
C PHE A 598 25.04 1.08 25.29
N ASP A 599 25.16 1.51 24.03
CA ASP A 599 24.79 2.86 23.61
C ASP A 599 23.27 3.10 23.66
N LEU A 600 22.47 2.05 23.42
CA LEU A 600 21.01 2.10 23.54
C LEU A 600 20.59 2.21 25.00
N GLU A 601 21.24 1.49 25.91
CA GLU A 601 20.98 1.55 27.34
C GLU A 601 21.31 2.94 27.90
N GLU A 602 22.46 3.51 27.53
CA GLU A 602 22.84 4.87 27.93
C GLU A 602 21.82 5.91 27.43
N ARG A 603 21.42 5.81 26.15
CA ARG A 603 20.43 6.67 25.53
C ARG A 603 19.07 6.57 26.19
N LEU A 604 18.60 5.35 26.44
CA LEU A 604 17.31 5.07 27.05
C LEU A 604 17.24 5.62 28.48
N LEU A 605 18.22 5.32 29.32
CA LEU A 605 18.32 5.86 30.68
C LEU A 605 18.43 7.38 30.68
N GLY A 606 19.24 7.94 29.78
CA GLY A 606 19.40 9.38 29.63
C GLY A 606 18.08 10.07 29.26
N GLN A 607 17.28 9.48 28.36
CA GLN A 607 15.96 9.99 28.00
C GLN A 607 14.95 9.88 29.15
N MET A 608 14.92 8.77 29.88
CA MET A 608 14.03 8.61 31.03
C MET A 608 14.34 9.65 32.13
N LEU A 609 15.62 9.91 32.41
CA LEU A 609 16.05 10.95 33.36
C LEU A 609 15.75 12.36 32.84
N PHE A 610 15.90 12.58 31.54
CA PHE A 610 15.59 13.86 30.92
C PHE A 610 14.10 14.19 30.97
N THR A 611 13.23 13.22 30.71
CA THR A 611 11.76 13.35 30.81
C THR A 611 11.26 13.29 32.26
N GLY A 612 12.07 12.72 33.17
CA GLY A 612 11.67 12.42 34.53
C GLY A 612 10.62 11.30 34.62
N GLN A 613 10.47 10.49 33.57
CA GLN A 613 9.55 9.37 33.49
C GLN A 613 10.35 8.07 33.40
N LEU A 614 10.64 7.50 34.57
CA LEU A 614 11.25 6.16 34.66
C LEU A 614 10.19 5.09 34.36
N ARG A 615 10.57 4.11 33.55
CA ARG A 615 9.77 2.91 33.29
C ARG A 615 10.22 1.77 34.21
N ASP A 616 9.39 0.75 34.36
CA ASP A 616 9.68 -0.39 35.26
C ASP A 616 10.98 -1.12 34.91
N CYS A 617 11.34 -1.16 33.62
CA CYS A 617 12.59 -1.76 33.14
C CYS A 617 13.85 -0.96 33.51
N ALA A 618 13.73 0.28 33.99
CA ALA A 618 14.87 1.19 34.14
C ALA A 618 15.98 0.63 35.04
N PHE A 619 15.61 -0.07 36.11
CA PHE A 619 16.61 -0.65 37.03
C PHE A 619 17.35 -1.84 36.40
N GLU A 620 16.66 -2.64 35.58
CA GLU A 620 17.28 -3.73 34.83
C GLU A 620 18.25 -3.18 33.76
N VAL A 621 17.80 -2.20 32.99
CA VAL A 621 18.63 -1.50 31.99
C VAL A 621 19.87 -0.88 32.65
N PHE A 622 19.71 -0.24 33.82
CA PHE A 622 20.82 0.30 34.58
C PHE A 622 21.83 -0.76 35.02
N ARG A 623 21.36 -1.90 35.54
CA ARG A 623 22.24 -2.99 35.98
C ARG A 623 23.11 -3.50 34.83
N ASP A 624 22.49 -3.71 33.67
CA ASP A 624 23.17 -4.24 32.50
C ASP A 624 24.19 -3.22 31.96
N TYR A 625 23.77 -1.95 31.78
CA TYR A 625 24.65 -0.83 31.42
C TYR A 625 25.87 -0.70 32.35
N HIS A 626 25.63 -0.74 33.66
CA HIS A 626 26.70 -0.63 34.65
C HIS A 626 27.64 -1.84 34.63
N SER A 627 27.12 -3.06 34.40
CA SER A 627 27.92 -4.28 34.30
C SER A 627 28.90 -4.27 33.12
N LEU A 628 28.54 -3.55 32.05
CA LEU A 628 29.37 -3.34 30.86
C LEU A 628 30.36 -2.17 31.00
N GLY A 629 30.45 -1.55 32.19
CA GLY A 629 31.37 -0.44 32.47
C GLY A 629 30.74 0.96 32.38
N GLY A 630 29.41 1.06 32.38
CA GLY A 630 28.69 2.33 32.43
C GLY A 630 28.80 3.02 33.80
N ASP A 631 29.85 3.80 34.01
CA ASP A 631 30.14 4.54 35.27
C ASP A 631 30.10 6.08 35.11
N GLY A 632 29.69 6.56 33.92
CA GLY A 632 29.69 7.97 33.56
C GLY A 632 28.55 8.82 34.15
N LEU A 633 28.25 9.92 33.46
CA LEU A 633 27.25 10.91 33.87
C LEU A 633 25.85 10.29 34.09
N VAL A 634 25.43 9.37 33.19
CA VAL A 634 24.11 8.74 33.25
C VAL A 634 23.98 7.88 34.51
N SER A 635 25.00 7.09 34.85
CA SER A 635 25.02 6.27 36.07
C SER A 635 24.89 7.13 37.33
N ARG A 636 25.70 8.18 37.44
CA ARG A 636 25.66 9.12 38.58
C ARG A 636 24.31 9.83 38.69
N ALA A 637 23.77 10.29 37.57
CA ALA A 637 22.45 10.94 37.53
C ALA A 637 21.33 9.95 37.93
N TYR A 638 21.40 8.71 37.48
CA TYR A 638 20.43 7.66 37.80
C TYR A 638 20.43 7.32 39.29
N LEU A 639 21.60 7.05 39.87
CA LEU A 639 21.73 6.80 41.31
C LEU A 639 21.24 8.00 42.13
N THR A 640 21.58 9.23 41.70
CA THR A 640 21.12 10.45 42.38
C THR A 640 19.60 10.62 42.31
N TRP A 641 18.99 10.27 41.18
CA TRP A 641 17.54 10.27 41.04
C TRP A 641 16.88 9.26 41.98
N LEU A 642 17.38 8.02 42.04
CA LEU A 642 16.84 7.00 42.96
C LEU A 642 16.98 7.41 44.43
N ALA A 643 18.13 7.97 44.81
CA ALA A 643 18.33 8.50 46.17
C ALA A 643 17.35 9.63 46.50
N TYR A 644 17.09 10.51 45.54
CA TYR A 644 16.14 11.61 45.72
C TYR A 644 14.70 11.12 45.87
N GLU A 645 14.26 10.18 45.03
CA GLU A 645 12.93 9.58 45.16
C GLU A 645 12.74 8.92 46.54
N ASP A 646 13.73 8.15 47.01
CA ASP A 646 13.64 7.46 48.31
C ASP A 646 13.73 8.41 49.50
N PHE A 647 14.71 9.32 49.50
CA PHE A 647 15.00 10.13 50.67
C PHE A 647 14.07 11.35 50.78
N VAL A 648 13.77 11.99 49.64
CA VAL A 648 13.03 13.25 49.58
C VAL A 648 11.54 13.04 49.28
N ARG A 649 11.18 12.07 48.43
CA ARG A 649 9.77 11.80 48.09
C ARG A 649 9.15 10.62 48.83
N ASP A 650 9.92 9.93 49.69
CA ASP A 650 9.50 8.71 50.40
C ASP A 650 9.02 7.59 49.42
N CYS A 651 9.58 7.55 48.21
CA CYS A 651 9.34 6.52 47.18
C CYS A 651 10.46 5.46 47.23
N PRO A 652 10.20 4.23 47.68
CA PRO A 652 11.24 3.23 47.93
C PRO A 652 12.12 2.96 46.69
N ALA A 653 13.44 2.97 46.87
CA ALA A 653 14.36 2.57 45.81
C ALA A 653 14.27 1.06 45.51
N PRO A 654 14.52 0.62 44.25
CA PRO A 654 14.59 -0.80 43.91
C PRO A 654 15.60 -1.58 44.75
N GLU A 655 15.31 -2.85 45.04
CA GLU A 655 16.21 -3.74 45.76
C GLU A 655 17.59 -3.83 45.09
N GLY A 656 18.66 -3.72 45.88
CA GLY A 656 20.05 -3.72 45.39
C GLY A 656 20.60 -2.33 45.01
N THR A 657 19.76 -1.30 44.91
CA THR A 657 20.21 0.08 44.60
C THR A 657 21.35 0.56 45.50
N TYR A 658 21.24 0.34 46.82
CA TYR A 658 22.25 0.78 47.78
C TYR A 658 23.57 0.02 47.69
N GLU A 659 23.62 -1.16 47.06
CA GLU A 659 24.89 -1.86 46.80
C GLU A 659 25.72 -1.11 45.74
N TYR A 660 25.06 -0.56 44.72
CA TYR A 660 25.70 0.29 43.71
C TYR A 660 26.13 1.62 44.32
N MET A 661 25.28 2.25 45.14
CA MET A 661 25.65 3.48 45.85
C MET A 661 26.84 3.24 46.80
N GLU A 662 26.87 2.12 47.52
CA GLU A 662 27.97 1.79 48.42
C GLU A 662 29.31 1.67 47.66
N LYS A 663 29.30 1.08 46.46
CA LYS A 663 30.49 1.01 45.59
C LYS A 663 30.90 2.39 45.07
N ALA A 664 29.96 3.17 44.55
CA ALA A 664 30.22 4.51 44.02
C ALA A 664 30.76 5.47 45.10
N ILE A 665 30.23 5.38 46.33
CA ILE A 665 30.77 6.12 47.50
C ILE A 665 32.18 5.63 47.85
N ALA A 666 32.44 4.32 47.77
CA ALA A 666 33.76 3.76 48.07
C ALA A 666 34.85 4.24 47.10
N TRP A 667 34.48 4.47 45.84
CA TRP A 667 35.36 4.93 44.77
C TRP A 667 35.39 6.45 44.60
N GLU A 668 34.76 7.20 45.52
CA GLU A 668 34.74 8.67 45.52
C GLU A 668 34.22 9.27 44.19
N GLU A 669 33.20 8.67 43.59
CA GLU A 669 32.62 9.07 42.29
C GLU A 669 31.88 10.43 42.31
N ASN A 670 32.12 11.29 43.32
CA ASN A 670 31.50 12.60 43.49
C ASN A 670 29.97 12.56 43.31
N LEU A 671 29.30 11.67 44.03
CA LEU A 671 27.85 11.64 44.14
C LEU A 671 27.32 12.86 44.90
N ALA A 672 26.08 13.24 44.62
CA ALA A 672 25.41 14.31 45.35
C ALA A 672 25.19 13.95 46.83
N ASP A 673 25.07 14.97 47.68
CA ASP A 673 24.86 14.79 49.13
C ASP A 673 23.62 13.93 49.45
N VAL A 674 22.54 14.07 48.66
CA VAL A 674 21.32 13.25 48.79
C VAL A 674 21.60 11.75 48.70
N CYS A 675 22.55 11.30 47.88
CA CYS A 675 22.95 9.89 47.81
C CYS A 675 23.55 9.41 49.13
N GLY A 676 24.40 10.26 49.73
CA GLY A 676 25.00 9.96 51.03
C GLY A 676 23.96 9.91 52.15
N LEU A 677 23.00 10.84 52.15
CA LEU A 677 21.91 10.86 53.12
C LEU A 677 20.97 9.67 52.98
N ALA A 678 20.58 9.32 51.74
CA ALA A 678 19.76 8.14 51.45
C ALA A 678 20.47 6.84 51.89
N TYR A 679 21.76 6.71 51.59
CA TYR A 679 22.57 5.58 52.03
C TYR A 679 22.65 5.47 53.56
N LEU A 680 22.84 6.59 54.27
CA LEU A 680 22.85 6.59 55.74
C LEU A 680 21.47 6.23 56.33
N LYS A 681 20.37 6.67 55.70
CA LYS A 681 19.00 6.28 56.09
C LYS A 681 18.82 4.77 55.96
N ASP A 682 19.19 4.18 54.83
CA ASP A 682 19.15 2.73 54.61
C ASP A 682 19.99 1.97 55.65
N LEU A 683 21.23 2.39 55.91
CA LEU A 683 22.06 1.79 56.96
C LEU A 683 21.41 1.83 58.35
N SER A 684 20.64 2.89 58.66
CA SER A 684 19.94 3.03 59.93
C SER A 684 18.86 1.95 60.13
N GLU A 685 18.24 1.50 59.03
CA GLU A 685 17.13 0.54 59.00
C GLU A 685 17.61 -0.92 58.88
N ARG A 686 18.81 -1.17 58.33
CA ARG A 686 19.39 -2.52 58.22
C ARG A 686 19.56 -3.21 59.57
N ARG A 687 19.39 -4.53 59.66
CA ARG A 687 19.58 -5.29 60.93
C ARG A 687 21.03 -5.34 61.41
N HIS A 688 21.98 -5.58 60.50
CA HIS A 688 23.40 -5.70 60.81
C HIS A 688 24.24 -4.81 59.89
N LEU A 689 25.29 -4.22 60.45
CA LEU A 689 26.28 -3.41 59.73
C LEU A 689 27.63 -4.12 59.81
N ASN A 690 28.31 -4.25 58.67
CA ASN A 690 29.68 -4.73 58.65
C ASN A 690 30.66 -3.62 59.12
N GLU A 691 31.91 -3.98 59.40
CA GLU A 691 32.89 -3.03 59.94
C GLU A 691 33.20 -1.88 58.98
N HIS A 692 33.29 -2.15 57.67
CA HIS A 692 33.52 -1.14 56.65
C HIS A 692 32.37 -0.12 56.58
N GLN A 693 31.13 -0.59 56.65
CA GLN A 693 29.92 0.24 56.68
C GLN A 693 29.87 1.10 57.95
N ARG A 694 30.28 0.55 59.10
CA ARG A 694 30.35 1.32 60.36
C ARG A 694 31.34 2.48 60.27
N ILE A 695 32.59 2.19 59.88
CA ILE A 695 33.65 3.19 59.75
C ILE A 695 33.22 4.30 58.77
N ARG A 696 32.65 3.90 57.63
CA ARG A 696 32.17 4.83 56.61
C ARG A 696 31.01 5.68 57.11
N ALA A 697 30.01 5.06 57.74
CA ALA A 697 28.87 5.76 58.29
C ALA A 697 29.29 6.79 59.35
N GLU A 698 30.24 6.44 60.23
CA GLU A 698 30.81 7.37 61.21
C GLU A 698 31.43 8.60 60.53
N HIS A 699 32.30 8.39 59.53
CA HIS A 699 32.95 9.49 58.82
C HIS A 699 31.93 10.40 58.09
N MET A 700 30.95 9.81 57.40
CA MET A 700 29.91 10.56 56.69
C MET A 700 29.00 11.34 57.66
N LEU A 701 28.62 10.73 58.78
CA LEU A 701 27.82 11.39 59.82
C LEU A 701 28.56 12.57 60.45
N GLU A 702 29.85 12.44 60.74
CA GLU A 702 30.66 13.55 61.25
C GLU A 702 30.64 14.74 60.27
N GLY A 703 30.76 14.47 58.95
CA GLY A 703 30.64 15.49 57.90
C GLY A 703 29.26 16.15 57.86
N CYS A 704 28.18 15.36 57.99
CA CYS A 704 26.81 15.88 58.01
C CYS A 704 26.55 16.76 59.24
N ILE A 705 26.95 16.31 60.42
CA ILE A 705 26.78 17.03 61.68
C ILE A 705 27.55 18.36 61.67
N ARG A 706 28.78 18.39 61.13
CA ARG A 706 29.57 19.63 60.96
C ARG A 706 28.88 20.63 60.03
N ARG A 707 28.20 20.15 58.99
CA ARG A 707 27.42 20.95 58.05
C ARG A 707 26.00 21.31 58.56
N LYS A 708 25.66 20.93 59.80
CA LYS A 708 24.31 21.08 60.39
C LYS A 708 23.20 20.34 59.63
N MET A 709 23.55 19.32 58.86
CA MET A 709 22.59 18.43 58.20
C MET A 709 22.27 17.29 59.18
N ARG A 710 21.19 17.46 59.94
CA ARG A 710 20.76 16.53 61.00
C ARG A 710 19.33 16.11 60.75
N PHE A 711 19.08 14.81 60.81
CA PHE A 711 17.79 14.20 60.54
C PHE A 711 17.49 13.14 61.62
N GLY A 712 16.21 12.84 61.83
CA GLY A 712 15.73 11.93 62.87
C GLY A 712 16.30 10.51 62.74
N PHE A 713 16.43 9.99 61.51
CA PHE A 713 16.99 8.64 61.27
C PHE A 713 18.42 8.49 61.81
N MET A 714 19.18 9.60 61.89
CA MET A 714 20.56 9.59 62.39
C MET A 714 20.64 9.20 63.87
N LYS A 715 19.58 9.45 64.68
CA LYS A 715 19.54 8.99 66.08
C LYS A 715 19.67 7.48 66.18
N THR A 716 18.89 6.75 65.37
CA THR A 716 18.90 5.30 65.31
C THR A 716 20.26 4.77 64.90
N LEU A 717 20.86 5.38 63.87
CA LEU A 717 22.19 4.99 63.39
C LEU A 717 23.29 5.26 64.43
N LEU A 718 23.29 6.44 65.07
CA LEU A 718 24.26 6.81 66.09
C LEU A 718 24.17 5.93 67.35
N LYS A 719 22.96 5.53 67.78
CA LYS A 719 22.77 4.56 68.87
C LYS A 719 23.47 3.23 68.55
N ARG A 720 23.40 2.78 67.29
CA ARG A 720 24.03 1.54 66.83
C ARG A 720 25.55 1.64 66.65
N LEU A 721 26.06 2.82 66.35
CA LEU A 721 27.51 3.11 66.27
C LEU A 721 28.14 3.41 67.65
N GLY A 722 27.38 3.31 68.74
CA GLY A 722 27.90 3.57 70.09
C GLY A 722 28.17 5.05 70.38
N ARG A 723 27.61 5.96 69.57
CA ARG A 723 27.70 7.42 69.76
C ARG A 723 26.34 8.11 69.90
N PRO A 724 25.38 7.56 70.69
CA PRO A 724 24.04 8.15 70.82
C PRO A 724 24.10 9.60 71.32
N TYR A 725 25.09 9.91 72.15
CA TYR A 725 25.31 11.20 72.79
C TYR A 725 25.33 12.44 71.87
N LEU A 726 25.53 12.25 70.57
CA LEU A 726 25.57 13.36 69.61
C LEU A 726 24.17 13.95 69.32
N LEU A 727 23.10 13.14 69.39
CA LEU A 727 21.73 13.55 69.06
C LEU A 727 20.65 12.93 69.99
N GLU A 728 21.04 12.25 71.08
CA GLU A 728 20.12 11.54 71.98
C GLU A 728 19.01 12.44 72.53
N ASP A 729 19.38 13.67 72.93
CA ASP A 729 18.54 14.69 73.54
C ASP A 729 17.70 15.50 72.53
N LYS A 730 17.77 15.16 71.23
CA LYS A 730 17.08 15.91 70.17
C LYS A 730 15.82 15.21 69.70
N PHE A 731 14.72 15.93 69.62
CA PHE A 731 13.51 15.55 68.92
C PHE A 731 13.43 16.26 67.57
N PHE A 732 13.01 15.59 66.51
CA PHE A 732 13.02 16.13 65.15
C PHE A 732 11.60 16.27 64.62
N VAL A 733 11.26 17.47 64.17
CA VAL A 733 10.09 17.71 63.32
C VAL A 733 10.59 17.81 61.89
N GLU A 734 10.21 16.85 61.06
CA GLU A 734 10.54 16.79 59.63
C GLU A 734 9.28 16.99 58.79
N TYR A 735 9.42 17.74 57.70
CA TYR A 735 8.37 17.97 56.74
C TYR A 735 8.92 17.96 55.32
N ARG A 736 8.23 17.26 54.42
CA ARG A 736 8.62 17.10 53.02
C ARG A 736 7.63 17.85 52.14
N THR A 737 8.14 18.77 51.34
CA THR A 737 7.34 19.55 50.37
C THR A 737 8.27 20.22 49.36
N ASN A 738 7.73 20.92 48.36
CA ASN A 738 8.53 21.65 47.39
C ASN A 738 9.45 22.68 48.10
N PRO A 739 10.78 22.68 47.83
CA PRO A 739 11.71 23.62 48.44
C PRO A 739 11.42 25.11 48.13
N SER A 740 10.61 25.43 47.11
CA SER A 740 10.19 26.82 46.84
C SER A 740 9.05 27.30 47.74
N HIS A 741 8.30 26.40 48.37
CA HIS A 741 7.19 26.74 49.24
C HIS A 741 7.67 27.39 50.54
N LYS A 742 6.85 28.29 51.09
CA LYS A 742 7.10 28.88 52.40
C LYS A 742 6.51 27.96 53.46
N VAL A 743 7.39 27.32 54.24
CA VAL A 743 7.02 26.44 55.35
C VAL A 743 7.13 27.18 56.68
N VAL A 744 6.05 27.24 57.43
CA VAL A 744 6.00 27.82 58.77
C VAL A 744 5.61 26.73 59.77
N LEU A 745 6.48 26.48 60.74
CA LEU A 745 6.21 25.61 61.88
C LEU A 745 5.55 26.42 62.99
N HIS A 746 4.36 26.00 63.39
CA HIS A 746 3.68 26.51 64.56
C HIS A 746 3.86 25.50 65.68
N TYR A 747 4.52 25.86 66.78
CA TYR A 747 4.73 24.94 67.90
C TYR A 747 4.53 25.60 69.26
N VAL A 748 4.21 24.78 70.26
CA VAL A 748 4.18 25.14 71.67
C VAL A 748 4.84 24.01 72.47
N VAL A 749 5.64 24.37 73.47
CA VAL A 749 6.22 23.43 74.43
C VAL A 749 5.53 23.69 75.78
N GLU A 750 4.73 22.74 76.22
CA GLU A 750 4.01 22.80 77.49
C GLU A 750 4.84 22.09 78.55
N THR A 751 5.06 22.75 79.69
CA THR A 751 5.69 22.11 80.85
C THR A 751 4.62 21.75 81.88
N PRO A 752 4.84 20.74 82.75
CA PRO A 752 3.87 20.36 83.77
C PRO A 752 3.48 21.48 84.75
N ARG A 753 4.23 22.59 84.79
CA ARG A 753 4.04 23.71 85.73
C ARG A 753 3.55 24.99 85.06
N GLU A 754 3.78 25.16 83.76
CA GLU A 754 3.38 26.33 82.99
C GLU A 754 2.62 25.91 81.73
N ASN A 755 1.33 26.22 81.69
CA ASN A 755 0.54 26.18 80.46
C ASN A 755 0.83 27.46 79.67
N SER A 756 1.97 27.52 78.98
CA SER A 756 2.17 28.55 77.97
C SER A 756 1.24 28.22 76.80
N CYS A 757 0.25 29.08 76.52
CA CYS A 757 -0.83 28.78 75.57
C CYS A 757 -0.67 29.47 74.20
N SER A 758 0.50 30.06 73.90
CA SER A 758 0.72 30.76 72.63
C SER A 758 1.68 29.98 71.74
N TYR A 759 1.20 29.57 70.57
CA TYR A 759 2.04 29.00 69.52
C TYR A 759 3.10 30.01 69.07
N VAL A 760 4.33 29.54 68.96
CA VAL A 760 5.43 30.21 68.29
C VAL A 760 5.37 29.85 66.80
N ALA A 761 5.40 30.85 65.93
CA ALA A 761 5.48 30.66 64.48
C ALA A 761 6.92 30.89 63.99
N GLU A 762 7.55 29.85 63.46
CA GLU A 762 8.93 29.87 62.96
C GLU A 762 8.96 29.49 61.48
N ARG A 763 9.56 30.32 60.63
CA ARG A 763 9.78 29.97 59.22
C ARG A 763 10.93 28.98 59.13
N LEU A 764 10.68 27.84 58.50
CA LEU A 764 11.71 26.84 58.21
C LEU A 764 12.35 27.09 56.83
N TYR A 765 13.62 26.71 56.73
CA TYR A 765 14.36 26.65 55.48
C TYR A 765 14.78 25.20 55.22
N PRO A 766 14.84 24.76 53.96
CA PRO A 766 15.18 23.37 53.64
C PRO A 766 16.62 23.07 54.07
N VAL A 767 16.80 21.96 54.79
CA VAL A 767 18.14 21.45 55.16
C VAL A 767 18.76 20.70 53.99
N GLU A 768 17.92 19.94 53.27
CA GLU A 768 18.18 19.36 51.96
C GLU A 768 17.02 19.78 51.04
N PRO A 769 17.21 20.07 49.75
CA PRO A 769 16.12 20.48 48.86
C PRO A 769 14.94 19.48 48.90
N GLY A 770 13.83 19.92 49.49
CA GLY A 770 12.61 19.13 49.67
C GLY A 770 12.35 18.63 51.09
N ILE A 771 13.31 18.81 52.02
CA ILE A 771 13.18 18.38 53.42
C ILE A 771 13.46 19.55 54.37
N PHE A 772 12.47 19.87 55.19
CA PHE A 772 12.52 20.91 56.22
C PHE A 772 12.63 20.22 57.58
N VAL A 773 13.61 20.63 58.39
CA VAL A 773 13.88 19.99 59.67
C VAL A 773 14.02 21.03 60.76
N ARG A 774 13.36 20.80 61.91
CA ARG A 774 13.59 21.52 63.15
C ARG A 774 13.91 20.56 64.29
N GLU A 775 15.05 20.78 64.94
CA GLU A 775 15.44 20.07 66.16
C GLU A 775 14.90 20.77 67.42
N PHE A 776 14.37 20.01 68.37
CA PHE A 776 13.93 20.43 69.70
C PHE A 776 14.72 19.69 70.77
N THR A 777 15.00 20.35 71.89
CA THR A 777 15.50 19.66 73.10
C THR A 777 14.32 19.61 74.07
N LEU A 778 13.79 18.43 74.34
CA LEU A 778 12.64 18.23 75.24
C LEU A 778 13.12 17.57 76.54
N PHE A 779 12.61 18.06 77.68
CA PHE A 779 12.84 17.46 78.99
C PHE A 779 11.71 16.52 79.38
N TYR A 780 11.97 15.64 80.34
CA TYR A 780 10.98 14.69 80.84
C TYR A 780 9.70 15.41 81.30
N GLY A 781 8.55 14.96 80.79
CA GLY A 781 7.22 15.52 81.04
C GLY A 781 6.84 16.73 80.18
N GLU A 782 7.70 17.22 79.29
CA GLU A 782 7.36 18.28 78.34
C GLU A 782 6.54 17.75 77.17
N ARG A 783 5.51 18.50 76.77
CA ARG A 783 4.71 18.21 75.58
C ARG A 783 5.03 19.21 74.48
N LEU A 784 5.47 18.71 73.34
CA LEU A 784 5.55 19.48 72.10
C LEU A 784 4.25 19.28 71.32
N THR A 785 3.50 20.35 71.07
CA THR A 785 2.36 20.35 70.15
C THR A 785 2.67 21.26 68.97
N TRP A 786 2.50 20.77 67.74
CA TRP A 786 2.86 21.51 66.54
C TRP A 786 1.98 21.18 65.34
N PHE A 787 1.88 22.14 64.42
CA PHE A 787 1.38 21.95 63.06
C PHE A 787 2.20 22.79 62.09
N ILE A 788 2.04 22.53 60.80
CA ILE A 788 2.80 23.19 59.74
C ILE A 788 1.84 23.88 58.80
N THR A 789 2.13 25.13 58.50
CA THR A 789 1.46 25.91 57.45
C THR A 789 2.41 26.00 56.27
N GLU A 790 2.02 25.39 55.16
CA GLU A 790 2.68 25.47 53.87
C GLU A 790 1.97 26.52 53.00
N VAL A 791 2.71 27.48 52.47
CA VAL A 791 2.20 28.46 51.50
C VAL A 791 2.86 28.19 50.16
N GLN A 792 2.03 27.83 49.18
CA GLN A 792 2.42 27.54 47.80
C GLN A 792 2.71 28.84 47.01
N GLU A 793 3.28 28.72 45.82
CA GLU A 793 3.65 29.88 44.98
C GLU A 793 2.45 30.72 44.53
N ASP A 794 1.27 30.11 44.40
CA ASP A 794 0.01 30.77 44.04
C ASP A 794 -0.66 31.49 45.24
N GLY A 795 -0.07 31.38 46.44
CA GLY A 795 -0.59 31.94 47.68
C GLY A 795 -1.56 31.01 48.42
N THR A 796 -1.81 29.80 47.94
CA THR A 796 -2.63 28.81 48.64
C THR A 796 -1.95 28.37 49.93
N GLU A 797 -2.68 28.45 51.05
CA GLU A 797 -2.19 28.01 52.37
C GLU A 797 -2.78 26.65 52.74
N LEU A 798 -1.93 25.68 53.04
CA LEU A 798 -2.28 24.35 53.50
C LEU A 798 -1.74 24.16 54.91
N ALA A 799 -2.63 23.86 55.86
CA ALA A 799 -2.24 23.54 57.23
C ALA A 799 -2.34 22.02 57.47
N THR A 800 -1.30 21.44 58.07
CA THR A 800 -1.36 20.07 58.57
C THR A 800 -2.19 20.00 59.86
N PRO A 801 -2.78 18.84 60.20
CA PRO A 801 -3.43 18.67 61.49
C PRO A 801 -2.43 18.79 62.64
N ASP A 802 -2.90 19.26 63.81
CA ASP A 802 -2.11 19.30 65.03
C ASP A 802 -1.55 17.92 65.38
N ARG A 803 -0.24 17.90 65.67
CA ARG A 803 0.48 16.75 66.20
C ARG A 803 0.98 17.09 67.60
N SER A 804 0.96 16.12 68.50
CA SER A 804 1.50 16.29 69.85
C SER A 804 2.38 15.11 70.23
N TYR A 805 3.50 15.39 70.87
CA TYR A 805 4.43 14.42 71.41
C TYR A 805 4.73 14.77 72.86
N LEU A 806 4.63 13.79 73.75
CA LEU A 806 4.96 13.92 75.17
C LEU A 806 6.24 13.14 75.43
N GLU A 807 7.23 13.80 76.00
CA GLU A 807 8.53 13.19 76.30
C GLU A 807 8.47 12.47 77.66
N GLU A 808 8.28 11.15 77.64
CA GLU A 808 8.20 10.30 78.84
C GLU A 808 9.25 9.17 78.81
N ASN A 809 10.35 9.32 78.07
CA ASN A 809 11.34 8.26 77.98
C ASN A 809 12.00 7.99 79.35
N GLU A 810 11.73 6.81 79.90
CA GLU A 810 12.26 6.37 81.20
C GLU A 810 13.72 5.84 81.08
N GLU A 811 14.24 5.64 79.86
CA GLU A 811 15.64 5.27 79.67
C GLU A 811 16.56 6.39 80.14
N LYS A 812 17.45 6.08 81.10
CA LYS A 812 18.52 7.00 81.50
C LYS A 812 19.34 7.38 80.28
N LEU A 813 19.42 8.68 79.99
CA LEU A 813 20.26 9.20 78.92
C LEU A 813 21.70 8.75 79.18
N VAL A 814 22.37 8.21 78.15
CA VAL A 814 23.71 7.63 78.26
C VAL A 814 24.78 8.71 78.54
N THR A 815 24.39 9.98 78.47
CA THR A 815 25.30 11.12 78.49
C THR A 815 25.56 11.74 79.86
N GLY A 816 26.82 12.12 80.12
CA GLY A 816 27.20 13.05 81.19
C GLY A 816 27.05 14.53 80.77
N THR A 817 26.09 14.85 79.90
CA THR A 817 25.89 16.22 79.40
C THR A 817 25.05 17.02 80.39
N LYS A 818 25.18 18.36 80.34
CA LYS A 818 24.32 19.27 81.10
C LYS A 818 22.83 19.01 80.87
N TYR A 819 22.43 18.65 79.64
CA TYR A 819 21.04 18.35 79.30
C TYR A 819 20.56 17.06 79.94
N ALA A 820 21.37 16.01 79.93
CA ALA A 820 21.02 14.75 80.59
C ALA A 820 20.87 14.88 82.10
N ASP A 821 21.74 15.65 82.76
CA ASP A 821 21.58 15.93 84.20
C ASP A 821 20.25 16.68 84.47
N ILE A 822 19.85 17.62 83.59
CA ILE A 822 18.57 18.35 83.72
C ILE A 822 17.38 17.43 83.43
N TYR A 823 17.47 16.56 82.43
CA TYR A 823 16.42 15.58 82.09
C TYR A 823 16.17 14.62 83.26
N GLU A 824 17.22 14.07 83.88
CA GLU A 824 17.09 13.22 85.08
C GLU A 824 16.48 13.99 86.26
N MET A 825 16.90 15.25 86.48
CA MET A 825 16.27 16.09 87.51
C MET A 825 14.78 16.32 87.24
N ALA A 826 14.37 16.52 85.98
CA ALA A 826 12.97 16.67 85.59
C ALA A 826 12.17 15.36 85.81
N ARG A 827 12.77 14.20 85.49
CA ARG A 827 12.18 12.87 85.73
C ARG A 827 11.95 12.62 87.23
N ILE A 828 13.00 12.76 88.04
CA ILE A 828 12.92 12.56 89.50
C ILE A 828 11.92 13.53 90.14
N LEU A 829 11.89 14.78 89.66
CA LEU A 829 10.92 15.77 90.12
C LEU A 829 9.47 15.37 89.81
N SER A 830 9.22 14.73 88.66
CA SER A 830 7.90 14.22 88.29
C SER A 830 7.47 13.03 89.16
N GLU A 831 8.43 12.18 89.56
CA GLU A 831 8.25 11.04 90.47
C GLU A 831 8.07 11.46 91.94
N ARG A 832 8.33 12.75 92.25
CA ARG A 832 8.24 13.37 93.58
C ARG A 832 9.27 12.84 94.59
N ASP A 833 10.41 12.30 94.15
CA ASP A 833 11.52 11.90 95.02
C ASP A 833 12.45 13.10 95.31
N LEU A 834 12.08 13.88 96.33
CA LEU A 834 12.83 15.08 96.74
C LEU A 834 14.26 14.76 97.26
N PRO A 835 14.51 13.70 98.04
CA PRO A 835 15.86 13.32 98.45
C PRO A 835 16.80 13.03 97.28
N GLU A 836 16.38 12.23 96.30
CA GLU A 836 17.20 11.92 95.11
C GLU A 836 17.44 13.17 94.26
N LEU A 837 16.42 14.04 94.14
CA LEU A 837 16.53 15.31 93.42
C LEU A 837 17.58 16.23 94.05
N GLU A 838 17.60 16.36 95.37
CA GLU A 838 18.56 17.23 96.06
C GLU A 838 20.00 16.73 95.91
N GLU A 839 20.20 15.41 95.89
CA GLU A 839 21.50 14.80 95.59
C GLU A 839 21.95 15.11 94.16
N LYS A 840 21.04 14.92 93.18
CA LYS A 840 21.32 15.20 91.77
C LYS A 840 21.55 16.69 91.49
N MET A 841 20.80 17.58 92.12
CA MET A 841 21.04 19.03 92.04
C MET A 841 22.41 19.41 92.60
N ARG A 842 22.85 18.79 93.70
CA ARG A 842 24.21 19.00 94.25
C ARG A 842 25.29 18.47 93.30
N GLU A 843 25.08 17.31 92.69
CA GLU A 843 25.99 16.74 91.69
C GLU A 843 26.11 17.66 90.46
N TYR A 844 24.97 18.09 89.92
CA TYR A 844 24.90 19.03 88.80
C TYR A 844 25.56 20.37 89.11
N ALA A 845 25.30 20.97 90.29
CA ALA A 845 25.93 22.22 90.70
C ALA A 845 27.46 22.08 90.80
N ARG A 846 27.96 20.95 91.33
CA ARG A 846 29.39 20.65 91.34
C ARG A 846 29.97 20.53 89.94
N LYS A 847 29.29 19.81 89.03
CA LYS A 847 29.70 19.69 87.61
C LYS A 847 29.72 21.06 86.92
N ASN A 848 28.66 21.86 87.06
CA ASN A 848 28.56 23.18 86.43
C ASN A 848 29.63 24.13 86.97
N PHE A 849 29.88 24.13 88.29
CA PHE A 849 30.98 24.89 88.90
C PHE A 849 32.34 24.46 88.36
N LEU A 850 32.62 23.14 88.24
CA LEU A 850 33.86 22.64 87.66
C LEU A 850 34.02 23.07 86.20
N VAL A 851 32.95 23.01 85.40
CA VAL A 851 32.97 23.44 83.99
C VAL A 851 33.26 24.94 83.87
N GLU A 852 32.54 25.78 84.63
CA GLU A 852 32.75 27.23 84.66
C GLU A 852 34.16 27.61 85.15
N THR A 853 34.74 26.84 86.08
CA THR A 853 36.07 27.13 86.64
C THR A 853 37.22 26.61 85.77
N LEU A 854 37.06 25.46 85.11
CA LEU A 854 38.11 24.80 84.33
C LEU A 854 38.09 25.18 82.84
N PHE A 855 36.93 25.57 82.30
CA PHE A 855 36.73 25.84 80.87
C PHE A 855 36.21 27.26 80.60
N SER A 856 36.35 28.20 81.55
CA SER A 856 36.12 29.62 81.27
C SER A 856 37.04 30.09 80.15
N LEU A 857 36.48 30.26 78.95
CA LEU A 857 37.13 30.95 77.84
C LEU A 857 37.38 32.41 78.26
N LYS A 858 38.65 32.83 78.20
CA LYS A 858 39.00 34.22 77.94
C LYS A 858 38.77 34.54 76.47
#